data_AF-A0A6G3S5E6-F1
#
_entry.id   AF-A0A6G3S5E6-F1
#
_cell.length_a   1.000
_cell.length_b   1.000
_cell.length_c   1.000
_cell.angle_alpha   90.00
_cell.angle_beta   90.00
_cell.angle_gamma   90.00
#
_symmetry.space_group_name_H-M   'P 1'
#
loop_
_entity.id
_entity.type
_entity.pdbx_description
1 polymer ?
#
loop_
_entity_poly.entity_id
_entity_poly.type
_entity_poly.pdbx_seq_one_letter_code
_entity_poly.pdbx_strand_id
1 'polypeptide(L)'
;RLPGFALGRAATRRLTGAVPRRFGLTPAQLLTGAMGLALIRWRGTERASFDVCVDGRQGGPALARTVGPLVETEPMLLDAGCDENARQFVARTATILGDLGRGAFGACREYAADPMLRLALREPVPVLVRFTPDARVRASERPQRATGAYALDVDARIRGGRLCVGLDWLSAARDGVGEESAARLLAVLREVLDELTGGAGASPVTTSTVAATPVQRELLADADAHPGTGRQIEQLSWVWRGPLDLARFTAAWQCVFDREAALRSAFDHGPDPMITIHDRIVPQVVHRPYTGVRPDAFVADRHRGLDPRSPGPLRITLLDGPEDDGTGVPATRVLLTYHLALLDTWSVRLLVAEFCRAYLADGPLPGGDRRPDVRDYARWVETQDLAAARDFWLRSELRPAASVSARVTASPVAWETGSGRARVRLTSAEAARLDAWAARWGATESGALQAAWALLLYRAAGADGSLPVRFSVAVSGRGIPLEGVELLPGALRNSLPVSVEVDPAATVPDLLATLRDQAIDLSSYEWVSAGQIHDWTGTVPDGAPGPERTTESLLVFESGLDPLRRLEPSFAAHGIRMEFPETTGAANAFPVTLVSRRDGAGGLVLSVIHDRARLADGTGLLTDCADLLRELPYEADESTPIAELLDELSVTAVARPSFVTLRQGEAGGGVICLVPSPGVPRAWYARLSRQYAGPETVILLRLSPEGPRSWHGALRALAEAGRPLLLVAFSGGGASAYETARRLAADGCRTRTVVLTTDTATDEAAGDLARLLGEDARQPGDG
;
A
#
# COMPACT_ATOMS: atom_id res chain seq x y z
N ARG A 1 54.39 9.21 15.13
CA ARG A 1 53.52 8.03 15.33
C ARG A 1 53.54 7.65 16.79
N LEU A 2 52.41 7.68 17.48
CA LEU A 2 52.33 7.21 18.87
C LEU A 2 52.11 5.69 18.90
N PRO A 3 52.67 4.97 19.89
CA PRO A 3 52.32 3.57 20.12
C PRO A 3 50.84 3.50 20.49
N GLY A 4 50.05 2.94 19.58
CA GLY A 4 48.62 2.72 19.78
C GLY A 4 48.30 1.69 20.86
N PHE A 5 47.02 1.34 21.02
CA PHE A 5 46.60 0.26 21.92
C PHE A 5 45.97 -0.91 21.16
N ALA A 6 45.97 -2.08 21.80
CA ALA A 6 45.29 -3.26 21.29
C ALA A 6 44.32 -3.80 22.34
N LEU A 7 43.06 -4.01 21.95
CA LEU A 7 42.06 -4.61 22.82
C LEU A 7 42.21 -6.14 22.87
N GLY A 8 41.81 -6.74 23.99
CA GLY A 8 41.75 -8.19 24.14
C GLY A 8 40.83 -8.85 23.10
N ARG A 9 41.05 -10.14 22.81
CA ARG A 9 40.25 -10.90 21.82
C ARG A 9 38.76 -10.97 22.17
N ALA A 10 38.41 -10.94 23.46
CA ALA A 10 37.02 -10.96 23.92
C ALA A 10 36.32 -9.61 23.68
N ALA A 11 36.96 -8.50 24.05
CA ALA A 11 36.47 -7.15 23.77
C ALA A 11 36.37 -6.90 22.26
N THR A 12 37.38 -7.30 21.49
CA THR A 12 37.38 -7.23 20.03
C THR A 12 36.17 -7.97 19.44
N ARG A 13 35.94 -9.23 19.84
CA ARG A 13 34.77 -10.01 19.37
C ARG A 13 33.43 -9.36 19.71
N ARG A 14 33.33 -8.67 20.85
CA ARG A 14 32.12 -7.93 21.22
C ARG A 14 31.90 -6.72 20.32
N LEU A 15 32.95 -5.92 20.09
CA LEU A 15 32.92 -4.72 19.25
C LEU A 15 32.75 -5.02 17.75
N THR A 16 33.13 -6.21 17.30
CA THR A 16 32.95 -6.63 15.90
C THR A 16 31.76 -7.57 15.71
N GLY A 17 30.96 -7.79 16.75
CA GLY A 17 29.89 -8.79 16.77
C GLY A 17 28.65 -8.29 17.51
N ALA A 18 28.50 -8.66 18.77
CA ALA A 18 27.26 -8.45 19.52
C ALA A 18 26.91 -6.96 19.77
N VAL A 19 27.90 -6.12 20.04
CA VAL A 19 27.68 -4.69 20.35
C VAL A 19 27.15 -3.90 19.15
N PRO A 20 27.78 -3.93 17.95
CA PRO A 20 27.28 -3.16 16.81
C PRO A 20 25.89 -3.66 16.36
N ARG A 21 25.63 -4.98 16.39
CA ARG A 21 24.33 -5.58 16.05
C ARG A 21 23.17 -5.11 16.94
N ARG A 22 23.44 -4.87 18.24
CA ARG A 22 22.45 -4.35 19.19
C ARG A 22 21.89 -2.98 18.77
N PHE A 23 22.67 -2.20 18.04
CA PHE A 23 22.30 -0.86 17.59
C PHE A 23 21.99 -0.79 16.09
N GLY A 24 21.95 -1.92 15.38
CA GLY A 24 21.75 -1.95 13.92
C GLY A 24 22.92 -1.34 13.13
N LEU A 25 24.13 -1.35 13.70
CA LEU A 25 25.33 -0.76 13.09
C LEU A 25 26.28 -1.81 12.55
N THR A 26 27.12 -1.43 11.58
CA THR A 26 28.33 -2.18 11.24
C THR A 26 29.44 -1.94 12.28
N PRO A 27 30.46 -2.81 12.37
CA PRO A 27 31.62 -2.55 13.22
C PRO A 27 32.30 -1.20 12.93
N ALA A 28 32.40 -0.81 11.66
CA ALA A 28 32.99 0.46 11.27
C ALA A 28 32.18 1.65 11.78
N GLN A 29 30.85 1.61 11.64
CA GLN A 29 29.94 2.65 12.12
C GLN A 29 29.96 2.77 13.66
N LEU A 30 30.00 1.65 14.37
CA LEU A 30 30.16 1.65 15.83
C LEU A 30 31.48 2.32 16.26
N LEU A 31 32.59 1.99 15.58
CA LEU A 31 33.89 2.59 15.86
C LEU A 31 33.91 4.09 15.55
N THR A 32 33.20 4.53 14.51
CA THR A 32 33.01 5.95 14.20
C THR A 32 32.24 6.67 15.32
N GLY A 33 31.17 6.07 15.84
CA GLY A 33 30.45 6.61 17.00
C GLY A 33 31.33 6.70 18.25
N ALA A 34 32.11 5.67 18.52
CA ALA A 34 33.06 5.66 19.63
C ALA A 34 34.13 6.77 19.49
N MET A 35 34.62 7.00 18.27
CA MET A 35 35.56 8.08 17.96
C MET A 35 34.94 9.47 18.17
N GLY A 36 33.69 9.68 17.73
CA GLY A 36 32.96 10.93 17.95
C GLY A 36 32.82 11.26 19.44
N LEU A 37 32.37 10.30 20.25
CA LEU A 37 32.27 10.48 21.69
C LEU A 37 33.63 10.71 22.35
N ALA A 38 34.67 10.01 21.87
CA ALA A 38 36.02 10.21 22.38
C ALA A 38 36.52 11.63 22.11
N LEU A 39 36.22 12.21 20.93
CA LEU A 39 36.57 13.59 20.59
C LEU A 39 35.83 14.61 21.44
N ILE A 40 34.54 14.40 21.70
CA ILE A 40 33.70 15.22 22.59
C ILE A 40 34.31 15.22 24.00
N ARG A 41 34.56 14.04 24.57
CA ARG A 41 35.17 13.89 25.90
C ARG A 41 36.59 14.47 25.97
N TRP A 42 37.38 14.27 24.92
CA TRP A 42 38.76 14.77 24.85
C TRP A 42 38.87 16.30 24.75
N ARG A 43 37.90 16.96 24.08
CA ARG A 43 37.85 18.43 23.96
C ARG A 43 37.04 19.10 25.07
N GLY A 44 36.20 18.35 25.79
CA GLY A 44 35.24 18.92 26.74
C GLY A 44 34.18 19.78 26.02
N THR A 45 33.82 19.43 24.80
CA THR A 45 32.80 20.12 23.99
C THR A 45 31.54 19.28 23.89
N GLU A 46 30.40 19.91 23.59
CA GLU A 46 29.14 19.18 23.34
C GLU A 46 29.07 18.58 21.93
N ARG A 47 29.97 19.00 21.02
CA ARG A 47 29.99 18.57 19.62
C ARG A 47 31.41 18.22 19.16
N ALA A 48 31.51 17.26 18.26
CA ALA A 48 32.73 16.92 17.54
C ALA A 48 32.46 16.86 16.03
N SER A 49 33.35 17.49 15.27
CA SER A 49 33.45 17.32 13.82
C SER A 49 34.77 16.65 13.48
N PHE A 50 34.69 15.62 12.63
CA PHE A 50 35.83 14.82 12.18
C PHE A 50 35.53 14.17 10.83
N ASP A 51 36.56 13.88 10.06
CA ASP A 51 36.41 13.25 8.75
C ASP A 51 36.59 11.75 8.88
N VAL A 52 35.74 10.97 8.21
CA VAL A 52 35.78 9.50 8.25
C VAL A 52 36.08 8.95 6.88
N CYS A 53 37.08 8.07 6.81
CA CYS A 53 37.40 7.34 5.59
C CYS A 53 36.50 6.10 5.47
N VAL A 54 35.74 6.02 4.38
CA VAL A 54 34.86 4.90 4.05
C VAL A 54 35.27 4.24 2.73
N ASP A 55 34.87 2.99 2.54
CA ASP A 55 35.02 2.30 1.25
C ASP A 55 33.90 2.78 0.31
N GLY A 56 34.25 3.55 -0.72
CA GLY A 56 33.30 4.15 -1.67
C GLY A 56 32.49 3.12 -2.48
N ARG A 57 32.73 1.81 -2.30
CA ARG A 57 31.91 0.73 -2.87
C ARG A 57 30.62 0.48 -2.13
N GLN A 58 30.50 0.95 -0.88
CA GLN A 58 29.32 0.70 -0.06
C GLN A 58 28.09 1.51 -0.49
N GLY A 59 28.26 2.51 -1.37
CA GLY A 59 27.19 3.37 -1.87
C GLY A 59 26.48 2.91 -3.15
N GLY A 60 26.89 1.82 -3.84
CA GLY A 60 26.24 1.41 -5.09
C GLY A 60 26.61 0.02 -5.65
N PRO A 61 25.63 -0.79 -6.12
CA PRO A 61 25.88 -2.13 -6.68
C PRO A 61 26.84 -2.16 -7.88
N ALA A 62 26.87 -1.08 -8.67
CA ALA A 62 27.76 -0.94 -9.82
C ALA A 62 29.23 -0.74 -9.41
N LEU A 63 29.48 -0.08 -8.27
CA LEU A 63 30.84 0.20 -7.75
C LEU A 63 31.45 -1.01 -7.04
N ALA A 64 30.62 -1.97 -6.60
CA ALA A 64 31.09 -3.22 -6.02
C ALA A 64 31.97 -4.04 -6.99
N ARG A 65 31.85 -3.83 -8.31
CA ARG A 65 32.62 -4.52 -9.36
C ARG A 65 33.95 -3.84 -9.70
N THR A 66 34.25 -2.67 -9.13
CA THR A 66 35.45 -1.88 -9.47
C THR A 66 36.67 -2.39 -8.70
N VAL A 67 37.78 -2.64 -9.42
CA VAL A 67 39.06 -3.14 -8.86
C VAL A 67 40.04 -1.97 -8.66
N GLY A 68 40.58 -1.79 -7.45
CA GLY A 68 41.53 -0.71 -7.09
C GLY A 68 41.26 -0.10 -5.70
N PRO A 69 42.09 0.79 -5.14
CA PRO A 69 41.73 1.50 -3.91
C PRO A 69 40.65 2.56 -4.22
N LEU A 70 39.46 2.44 -3.61
CA LEU A 70 38.39 3.44 -3.68
C LEU A 70 38.13 3.93 -2.25
N VAL A 71 38.58 5.13 -1.94
CA VAL A 71 38.49 5.74 -0.61
C VAL A 71 37.69 7.01 -0.73
N GLU A 72 36.65 7.12 0.07
CA GLU A 72 35.84 8.32 0.19
C GLU A 72 36.00 8.89 1.60
N THR A 73 36.04 10.22 1.71
CA THR A 73 36.10 10.91 3.00
C THR A 73 34.76 11.62 3.20
N GLU A 74 34.02 11.19 4.22
CA GLU A 74 32.73 11.79 4.60
C GLU A 74 32.92 12.64 5.87
N PRO A 75 32.47 13.91 5.89
CA PRO A 75 32.51 14.73 7.09
C PRO A 75 31.44 14.27 8.07
N MET A 76 31.83 14.08 9.33
CA MET A 76 30.93 13.74 10.43
C MET A 76 30.77 14.90 11.39
N LEU A 77 29.55 15.10 11.85
CA LEU A 77 29.20 15.96 12.97
C LEU A 77 28.36 15.16 13.96
N LEU A 78 28.87 14.99 15.18
CA LEU A 78 28.17 14.31 16.27
C LEU A 78 28.13 15.22 17.49
N ASP A 79 27.01 15.18 18.21
CA ASP A 79 26.80 15.88 19.46
C ASP A 79 26.52 14.90 20.60
N ALA A 80 26.83 15.27 21.85
CA ALA A 80 26.63 14.48 23.07
C ALA A 80 25.69 15.22 24.05
N GLY A 81 24.87 14.47 24.78
CA GLY A 81 24.08 15.02 25.89
C GLY A 81 24.91 15.14 27.17
N CYS A 82 24.45 15.93 28.14
CA CYS A 82 25.09 16.04 29.45
C CYS A 82 25.13 14.65 30.13
N ASP A 83 26.31 14.25 30.62
CA ASP A 83 26.57 12.99 31.35
C ASP A 83 26.21 11.69 30.59
N GLU A 84 26.18 11.74 29.26
CA GLU A 84 25.81 10.58 28.43
C GLU A 84 26.88 9.48 28.41
N ASN A 85 26.43 8.24 28.63
CA ASN A 85 27.29 7.06 28.58
C ASN A 85 27.45 6.56 27.13
N ALA A 86 28.50 5.78 26.83
CA ALA A 86 28.85 5.38 25.46
C ALA A 86 27.75 4.59 24.76
N ARG A 87 26.95 3.81 25.50
CA ARG A 87 25.84 3.04 24.92
C ARG A 87 24.65 3.93 24.58
N GLN A 88 24.33 4.89 25.44
CA GLN A 88 23.29 5.89 25.19
C GLN A 88 23.65 6.74 23.97
N PHE A 89 24.89 7.22 23.93
CA PHE A 89 25.40 8.01 22.81
C PHE A 89 25.33 7.26 21.48
N VAL A 90 25.84 6.02 21.44
CA VAL A 90 25.79 5.20 20.22
C VAL A 90 24.36 4.87 19.83
N ALA A 91 23.47 4.56 20.78
CA ALA A 91 22.06 4.31 20.48
C ALA A 91 21.37 5.52 19.85
N ARG A 92 21.63 6.72 20.38
CA ARG A 92 21.04 7.96 19.86
C ARG A 92 21.61 8.33 18.49
N THR A 93 22.92 8.19 18.32
CA THR A 93 23.61 8.54 17.08
C THR A 93 23.56 7.43 16.02
N ALA A 94 22.97 6.26 16.34
CA ALA A 94 22.93 5.10 15.45
C ALA A 94 22.36 5.42 14.06
N THR A 95 21.37 6.29 13.95
CA THR A 95 20.82 6.71 12.65
C THR A 95 21.83 7.50 11.82
N ILE A 96 22.46 8.51 12.44
CA ILE A 96 23.50 9.33 11.79
C ILE A 96 24.69 8.44 11.37
N LEU A 97 25.06 7.48 12.21
CA LEU A 97 26.11 6.51 11.92
C LEU A 97 25.69 5.49 10.85
N GLY A 98 24.40 5.15 10.75
CA GLY A 98 23.84 4.22 9.77
C GLY A 98 23.88 4.74 8.32
N ASP A 99 23.82 6.06 8.15
CA ASP A 99 23.94 6.75 6.86
C ASP A 99 25.39 6.83 6.34
N LEU A 100 26.37 6.63 7.22
CA LEU A 100 27.80 6.66 6.89
C LEU A 100 28.14 5.59 5.82
N GLY A 101 28.79 6.01 4.73
CA GLY A 101 29.15 5.14 3.60
C GLY A 101 28.01 4.88 2.60
N ARG A 102 26.82 5.46 2.83
CA ARG A 102 25.69 5.49 1.88
C ARG A 102 25.58 6.83 1.15
N GLY A 103 26.31 7.86 1.61
CA GLY A 103 26.28 9.20 1.06
C GLY A 103 27.11 9.31 -0.21
N ALA A 104 26.58 9.96 -1.25
CA ALA A 104 27.32 10.28 -2.46
C ALA A 104 28.19 11.54 -2.27
N PHE A 105 28.73 11.79 -1.07
CA PHE A 105 29.33 13.08 -0.71
C PHE A 105 30.53 13.44 -1.60
N GLY A 106 31.44 12.48 -1.81
CA GLY A 106 32.55 12.58 -2.74
C GLY A 106 32.09 12.73 -4.18
N ALA A 107 31.00 12.04 -4.57
CA ALA A 107 30.43 12.22 -5.90
C ALA A 107 29.81 13.62 -6.09
N CYS A 108 29.18 14.20 -5.08
CA CYS A 108 28.71 15.58 -5.10
C CYS A 108 29.87 16.57 -5.13
N ARG A 109 30.94 16.32 -4.36
CA ARG A 109 32.15 17.17 -4.33
C ARG A 109 32.88 17.19 -5.68
N GLU A 110 32.95 16.05 -6.37
CA GLU A 110 33.69 15.92 -7.64
C GLU A 110 32.82 16.16 -8.88
N TYR A 111 31.55 15.73 -8.85
CA TYR A 111 30.69 15.60 -10.03
C TYR A 111 29.34 16.34 -9.93
N ALA A 112 29.07 17.15 -8.90
CA ALA A 112 27.84 17.94 -8.89
C ALA A 112 27.75 18.86 -10.12
N ALA A 113 26.57 18.93 -10.72
CA ALA A 113 26.31 19.76 -11.90
C ALA A 113 26.59 21.25 -11.63
N ASP A 114 26.39 21.69 -10.38
CA ASP A 114 26.70 23.04 -9.92
C ASP A 114 28.21 23.20 -9.60
N PRO A 115 28.96 24.04 -10.34
CA PRO A 115 30.36 24.33 -10.05
C PRO A 115 30.60 25.03 -8.71
N MET A 116 29.65 25.84 -8.23
CA MET A 116 29.77 26.57 -6.96
C MET A 116 29.60 25.63 -5.76
N LEU A 117 28.67 24.68 -5.86
CA LEU A 117 28.54 23.61 -4.87
C LEU A 117 29.80 22.74 -4.82
N ARG A 118 30.39 22.38 -5.98
CA ARG A 118 31.67 21.67 -6.02
C ARG A 118 32.79 22.48 -5.37
N LEU A 119 32.86 23.79 -5.61
CA LEU A 119 33.86 24.66 -4.99
C LEU A 119 33.67 24.73 -3.47
N ALA A 120 32.44 24.94 -3.00
CA ALA A 120 32.11 25.01 -1.58
C ALA A 120 32.38 23.69 -0.84
N LEU A 121 32.13 22.55 -1.48
CA LEU A 121 32.44 21.22 -0.93
C LEU A 121 33.95 20.87 -1.03
N ARG A 122 34.72 21.59 -1.87
CA ARG A 122 36.19 21.45 -2.02
C ARG A 122 36.97 22.39 -1.13
N GLU A 123 36.34 23.40 -0.53
CA GLU A 123 36.90 24.25 0.51
C GLU A 123 36.46 23.70 1.89
N PRO A 124 37.14 22.68 2.46
CA PRO A 124 36.78 22.20 3.78
C PRO A 124 37.04 23.30 4.83
N VAL A 125 36.08 23.46 5.74
CA VAL A 125 36.37 23.99 7.09
C VAL A 125 37.46 23.10 7.68
N PRO A 126 38.56 23.62 8.25
CA PRO A 126 39.68 22.79 8.68
C PRO A 126 39.24 21.85 9.80
N VAL A 127 39.07 20.57 9.47
CA VAL A 127 38.78 19.51 10.43
C VAL A 127 40.11 18.92 10.90
N LEU A 128 40.34 18.91 12.21
CA LEU A 128 41.64 18.56 12.79
C LEU A 128 41.94 17.04 12.77
N VAL A 129 40.91 16.21 12.60
CA VAL A 129 40.99 14.76 12.82
C VAL A 129 40.40 13.98 11.65
N ARG A 130 41.15 13.01 11.15
CA ARG A 130 40.69 11.97 10.23
C ARG A 130 40.65 10.62 10.94
N PHE A 131 39.59 9.84 10.72
CA PHE A 131 39.39 8.52 11.29
C PHE A 131 39.17 7.45 10.22
N THR A 132 39.92 6.36 10.27
CA THR A 132 39.80 5.23 9.33
C THR A 132 39.38 3.95 10.07
N PRO A 133 38.08 3.60 10.07
CA PRO A 133 37.59 2.35 10.62
C PRO A 133 37.74 1.19 9.61
N ASP A 134 38.48 0.14 9.99
CA ASP A 134 38.61 -1.14 9.29
C ASP A 134 39.41 -1.15 7.94
N ALA A 135 40.31 -2.11 7.81
CA ALA A 135 41.60 -1.97 7.14
C ALA A 135 41.65 -2.35 5.64
N ARG A 136 40.55 -2.29 4.89
CA ARG A 136 40.56 -2.62 3.44
C ARG A 136 41.14 -1.52 2.55
N VAL A 137 41.31 -0.33 3.12
CA VAL A 137 42.01 0.79 2.50
C VAL A 137 43.50 0.69 2.82
N ARG A 138 44.36 0.52 1.80
CA ARG A 138 45.80 0.74 1.98
C ARG A 138 46.02 2.21 2.30
N ALA A 139 46.33 2.53 3.55
CA ALA A 139 47.00 3.78 3.87
C ALA A 139 48.23 3.85 2.95
N SER A 140 48.39 4.94 2.18
CA SER A 140 49.52 5.05 1.27
C SER A 140 50.81 4.86 2.08
N GLU A 141 51.72 4.03 1.58
CA GLU A 141 52.94 3.64 2.32
C GLU A 141 53.85 4.84 2.66
N ARG A 142 53.58 6.00 2.08
CA ARG A 142 53.99 7.31 2.56
C ARG A 142 52.84 8.28 2.30
N PRO A 143 52.50 9.21 3.21
CA PRO A 143 51.93 10.47 2.75
C PRO A 143 53.02 11.10 1.87
N GLN A 144 52.82 11.08 0.56
CA GLN A 144 53.54 11.99 -0.32
C GLN A 144 53.28 13.38 0.28
N ARG A 145 54.33 14.14 0.58
CA ARG A 145 54.24 15.48 1.19
C ARG A 145 53.34 16.38 0.34
N ALA A 146 52.04 16.30 0.54
CA ALA A 146 51.11 17.40 0.38
C ALA A 146 51.00 17.97 1.79
N THR A 147 51.47 19.21 1.95
CA THR A 147 51.20 20.08 3.09
C THR A 147 49.80 19.82 3.64
N GLY A 148 49.73 19.23 4.84
CA GLY A 148 48.62 18.40 5.31
C GLY A 148 47.35 19.16 5.69
N ALA A 149 46.20 18.54 5.40
CA ALA A 149 44.87 19.04 5.76
C ALA A 149 44.40 18.60 7.17
N TYR A 150 45.05 17.62 7.80
CA TYR A 150 44.65 17.06 9.11
C TYR A 150 45.81 17.06 10.11
N ALA A 151 45.55 17.39 11.38
CA ALA A 151 46.55 17.37 12.45
C ALA A 151 46.72 15.98 13.09
N LEU A 152 45.63 15.20 13.14
CA LEU A 152 45.57 13.85 13.70
C LEU A 152 44.95 12.87 12.68
N ASP A 153 45.59 11.72 12.50
CA ASP A 153 45.11 10.63 11.66
C ASP A 153 45.03 9.36 12.51
N VAL A 154 43.82 8.86 12.73
CA VAL A 154 43.54 7.74 13.63
C VAL A 154 43.05 6.55 12.83
N ASP A 155 43.65 5.38 13.06
CA ASP A 155 43.33 4.16 12.33
C ASP A 155 42.95 3.02 13.28
N ALA A 156 41.86 2.30 12.98
CA ALA A 156 41.41 1.16 13.77
C ALA A 156 41.37 -0.10 12.88
N ARG A 157 42.18 -1.12 13.21
CA ARG A 157 42.39 -2.32 12.37
C ARG A 157 42.37 -3.61 13.18
N ILE A 158 41.80 -4.67 12.61
CA ILE A 158 41.86 -5.99 13.23
C ILE A 158 43.12 -6.72 12.76
N ARG A 159 44.03 -7.06 13.69
CA ARG A 159 45.23 -7.88 13.43
C ARG A 159 45.30 -9.05 14.41
N GLY A 160 45.40 -10.28 13.89
CA GLY A 160 45.50 -11.48 14.73
C GLY A 160 44.31 -11.69 15.68
N GLY A 161 43.13 -11.21 15.29
CA GLY A 161 41.89 -11.26 16.10
C GLY A 161 41.81 -10.22 17.23
N ARG A 162 42.65 -9.17 17.19
CA ARG A 162 42.63 -8.05 18.14
C ARG A 162 42.40 -6.74 17.38
N LEU A 163 41.55 -5.87 17.92
CA LEU A 163 41.39 -4.51 17.44
C LEU A 163 42.60 -3.69 17.90
N CYS A 164 43.41 -3.23 16.95
CA CYS A 164 44.55 -2.35 17.15
C CYS A 164 44.18 -0.95 16.67
N VAL A 165 44.30 0.04 17.55
CA VAL A 165 44.05 1.45 17.22
C VAL A 165 45.38 2.20 17.25
N GLY A 166 45.73 2.85 16.13
CA GLY A 166 46.93 3.68 15.96
C GLY A 166 46.57 5.14 15.74
N LEU A 167 47.55 6.02 15.99
CA LEU A 167 47.43 7.46 15.75
C LEU A 167 48.75 8.02 15.21
N ASP A 168 48.65 8.69 14.07
CA ASP A 168 49.69 9.53 13.51
C ASP A 168 49.35 11.01 13.74
N TRP A 169 50.35 11.77 14.16
CA TRP A 169 50.21 13.19 14.50
C TRP A 169 51.29 13.98 13.76
N LEU A 170 50.89 15.12 13.19
CA LEU A 170 51.78 16.06 12.53
C LEU A 170 52.14 17.20 13.50
N SER A 171 53.43 17.29 13.82
CA SER A 171 54.04 18.39 14.58
C SER A 171 54.11 19.68 13.74
N ALA A 172 52.97 20.26 13.39
CA ALA A 172 52.89 21.60 12.84
C ALA A 172 52.28 22.53 13.91
N ALA A 173 53.07 23.49 14.36
CA ALA A 173 52.83 24.32 15.55
C ALA A 173 51.66 25.34 15.45
N ARG A 174 50.59 25.05 14.71
CA ARG A 174 49.46 26.00 14.51
C ARG A 174 48.19 25.68 15.30
N ASP A 175 47.96 24.42 15.70
CA ASP A 175 46.63 24.00 16.23
C ASP A 175 46.63 23.51 17.70
N GLY A 176 47.74 23.67 18.44
CA GLY A 176 47.80 23.34 19.88
C GLY A 176 47.73 21.86 20.26
N VAL A 177 47.71 20.94 19.28
CA VAL A 177 47.75 19.48 19.51
C VAL A 177 49.20 19.04 19.67
N GLY A 178 49.61 18.66 20.88
CA GLY A 178 50.91 18.05 21.17
C GLY A 178 50.83 16.54 21.40
N GLU A 179 51.99 15.89 21.59
CA GLU A 179 52.10 14.45 21.85
C GLU A 179 51.25 13.97 23.03
N GLU A 180 51.28 14.70 24.15
CA GLU A 180 50.47 14.42 25.35
C GLU A 180 48.97 14.50 25.06
N SER A 181 48.56 15.47 24.24
CA SER A 181 47.16 15.66 23.83
C SER A 181 46.69 14.52 22.93
N ALA A 182 47.53 14.05 22.01
CA ALA A 182 47.26 12.90 21.16
C ALA A 182 47.22 11.58 21.96
N ALA A 183 48.09 11.42 22.96
CA ALA A 183 48.05 10.27 23.88
C ALA A 183 46.76 10.27 24.72
N ARG A 184 46.30 11.45 25.17
CA ARG A 184 45.02 11.60 25.89
C ARG A 184 43.82 11.19 25.04
N LEU A 185 43.81 11.52 23.74
CA LEU A 185 42.73 11.08 22.84
C LEU A 185 42.67 9.54 22.72
N LEU A 186 43.83 8.87 22.62
CA LEU A 186 43.88 7.41 22.60
C LEU A 186 43.40 6.79 23.91
N ALA A 187 43.72 7.39 25.06
CA ALA A 187 43.24 6.94 26.37
C ALA A 187 41.72 7.05 26.48
N VAL A 188 41.15 8.20 26.10
CA VAL A 188 39.69 8.42 26.11
C VAL A 188 38.98 7.48 25.13
N LEU A 189 39.53 7.27 23.93
CA LEU A 189 38.96 6.33 22.96
C LEU A 189 38.95 4.90 23.51
N ARG A 190 40.02 4.49 24.22
CA ARG A 190 40.05 3.18 24.88
C ARG A 190 38.97 3.06 25.95
N GLU A 191 38.78 4.08 26.79
CA GLU A 191 37.73 4.09 27.81
C GLU A 191 36.33 3.93 27.21
N VAL A 192 36.02 4.66 26.13
CA VAL A 192 34.74 4.55 25.41
C VAL A 192 34.52 3.14 24.87
N LEU A 193 35.56 2.53 24.29
CA LEU A 193 35.47 1.16 23.76
C LEU A 193 35.32 0.12 24.89
N ASP A 194 35.99 0.32 26.01
CA ASP A 194 35.86 -0.54 27.18
C ASP A 194 34.44 -0.43 27.80
N GLU A 195 33.88 0.78 27.88
CA GLU A 195 32.51 1.07 28.34
C GLU A 195 31.45 0.35 27.47
N LEU A 196 31.62 0.38 26.14
CA LEU A 196 30.77 -0.37 25.21
C LEU A 196 30.81 -1.88 25.51
N THR A 197 31.96 -2.40 25.94
CA THR A 197 32.16 -3.83 26.23
C THR A 197 31.89 -4.26 27.68
N GLY A 198 31.79 -3.31 28.63
CA GLY A 198 31.97 -3.54 30.08
C GLY A 198 30.75 -3.97 30.91
N GLY A 199 29.54 -3.99 30.36
CA GLY A 199 28.35 -4.45 31.11
C GLY A 199 28.13 -5.96 31.05
N ALA A 200 28.48 -6.69 32.11
CA ALA A 200 28.02 -8.05 32.37
C ALA A 200 26.51 -8.04 32.65
N GLY A 201 25.78 -8.78 31.82
CA GLY A 201 24.32 -8.83 31.78
C GLY A 201 23.84 -9.10 30.35
N ALA A 202 24.55 -9.95 29.62
CA ALA A 202 24.06 -10.50 28.37
C ALA A 202 23.67 -11.94 28.67
N SER A 203 22.37 -12.18 28.86
CA SER A 203 21.81 -13.44 28.36
C SER A 203 22.37 -13.67 26.96
N PRO A 204 22.71 -14.91 26.58
CA PRO A 204 23.13 -15.19 25.21
C PRO A 204 22.08 -14.60 24.27
N VAL A 205 22.46 -13.56 23.52
CA VAL A 205 21.61 -12.90 22.54
C VAL A 205 21.22 -13.97 21.53
N THR A 206 20.00 -14.45 21.65
CA THR A 206 19.40 -15.36 20.69
C THR A 206 18.87 -14.47 19.58
N THR A 207 19.78 -13.97 18.72
CA THR A 207 19.35 -13.43 17.42
C THR A 207 18.60 -14.56 16.74
N SER A 208 17.28 -14.41 16.67
CA SER A 208 16.43 -15.37 16.00
C SER A 208 16.40 -14.97 14.54
N THR A 209 16.91 -15.88 13.72
CA THR A 209 16.95 -15.76 12.27
C THR A 209 15.99 -16.79 11.69
N VAL A 210 15.17 -16.38 10.72
CA VAL A 210 14.22 -17.25 10.01
C VAL A 210 14.36 -17.01 8.50
N ALA A 211 14.00 -18.00 7.67
CA ALA A 211 14.06 -17.83 6.23
C ALA A 211 13.03 -16.78 5.77
N ALA A 212 13.38 -16.00 4.74
CA ALA A 212 12.39 -15.20 4.03
C ALA A 212 11.42 -16.13 3.27
N THR A 213 10.13 -15.84 3.35
CA THR A 213 9.13 -16.58 2.57
C THR A 213 9.32 -16.37 1.07
N PRO A 214 8.83 -17.27 0.20
CA PRO A 214 8.92 -17.09 -1.26
C PRO A 214 8.40 -15.73 -1.74
N VAL A 215 7.25 -15.28 -1.22
CA VAL A 215 6.67 -13.96 -1.53
C VAL A 215 7.61 -12.82 -1.12
N GLN A 216 8.21 -12.87 0.08
CA GLN A 216 9.15 -11.85 0.53
C GLN A 216 10.43 -11.81 -0.32
N ARG A 217 10.92 -12.96 -0.80
CA ARG A 217 12.07 -13.03 -1.70
C ARG A 217 11.77 -12.35 -3.04
N GLU A 218 10.58 -12.56 -3.60
CA GLU A 218 10.16 -11.90 -4.84
C GLU A 218 9.99 -10.38 -4.66
N LEU A 219 9.36 -9.94 -3.57
CA LEU A 219 9.22 -8.52 -3.26
C LEU A 219 10.60 -7.85 -3.07
N LEU A 220 11.54 -8.54 -2.44
CA LEU A 220 12.91 -8.04 -2.28
C LEU A 220 13.65 -7.97 -3.63
N ALA A 221 13.51 -9.01 -4.47
CA ALA A 221 14.11 -9.05 -5.79
C ALA A 221 13.56 -7.96 -6.73
N ASP A 222 12.24 -7.70 -6.72
CA ASP A 222 11.64 -6.62 -7.51
C ASP A 222 12.12 -5.24 -7.05
N ALA A 223 12.25 -5.04 -5.74
CA ALA A 223 12.80 -3.80 -5.18
C ALA A 223 14.26 -3.58 -5.60
N ASP A 224 15.09 -4.62 -5.55
CA ASP A 224 16.49 -4.59 -5.98
C ASP A 224 16.65 -4.34 -7.49
N ALA A 225 15.72 -4.85 -8.30
CA ALA A 225 15.71 -4.65 -9.75
C ALA A 225 15.29 -3.22 -10.15
N HIS A 226 14.56 -2.51 -9.28
CA HIS A 226 14.00 -1.19 -9.58
C HIS A 226 14.34 -0.13 -8.51
N PRO A 227 15.63 0.12 -8.21
CA PRO A 227 16.03 1.04 -7.16
C PRO A 227 15.59 2.48 -7.47
N GLY A 228 15.21 3.24 -6.44
CA GLY A 228 14.81 4.66 -6.56
C GLY A 228 13.45 4.92 -7.24
N THR A 229 12.80 3.88 -7.78
CA THR A 229 11.48 4.01 -8.42
C THR A 229 10.33 4.14 -7.42
N GLY A 230 10.57 3.83 -6.15
CA GLY A 230 9.52 3.73 -5.14
C GLY A 230 8.66 2.47 -5.27
N ARG A 231 9.05 1.51 -6.14
CA ARG A 231 8.42 0.18 -6.18
C ARG A 231 8.62 -0.52 -4.84
N GLN A 232 7.61 -1.29 -4.44
CA GLN A 232 7.55 -1.97 -3.14
C GLN A 232 7.55 -1.05 -1.91
N ILE A 233 7.38 0.26 -2.10
CA ILE A 233 7.22 1.24 -1.02
C ILE A 233 5.78 1.71 -0.99
N GLU A 234 5.06 1.38 0.09
CA GLU A 234 3.71 1.87 0.34
C GLU A 234 3.69 2.97 1.38
N GLN A 235 2.63 3.78 1.33
CA GLN A 235 2.41 4.88 2.26
C GLN A 235 1.00 4.86 2.83
N LEU A 236 0.91 5.11 4.14
CA LEU A 236 -0.33 5.30 4.86
C LEU A 236 -0.31 6.70 5.47
N SER A 237 -1.35 7.51 5.27
CA SER A 237 -1.40 8.85 5.84
C SER A 237 -2.75 9.19 6.46
N TRP A 238 -2.75 9.92 7.57
CA TRP A 238 -3.96 10.46 8.20
C TRP A 238 -3.73 11.88 8.71
N VAL A 239 -4.81 12.59 9.01
CA VAL A 239 -4.74 13.93 9.62
C VAL A 239 -5.04 13.82 11.11
N TRP A 240 -4.15 14.36 11.93
CA TRP A 240 -4.30 14.56 13.36
C TRP A 240 -4.70 16.02 13.62
N ARG A 241 -5.86 16.23 14.22
CA ARG A 241 -6.33 17.56 14.63
C ARG A 241 -6.44 17.62 16.15
N GLY A 242 -6.06 18.76 16.71
CA GLY A 242 -5.97 18.95 18.16
C GLY A 242 -4.53 18.83 18.68
N PRO A 243 -4.34 18.81 20.00
CA PRO A 243 -3.01 18.81 20.61
C PRO A 243 -2.22 17.55 20.23
N LEU A 244 -0.95 17.73 19.87
CA LEU A 244 -0.01 16.63 19.61
C LEU A 244 1.19 16.76 20.54
N ASP A 245 1.22 15.92 21.58
CA ASP A 245 2.42 15.72 22.40
C ASP A 245 3.41 14.82 21.67
N LEU A 246 4.51 15.41 21.18
CA LEU A 246 5.55 14.70 20.41
C LEU A 246 6.32 13.67 21.25
N ALA A 247 6.53 13.93 22.54
CA ALA A 247 7.23 13.01 23.43
C ALA A 247 6.37 11.76 23.69
N ARG A 248 5.09 11.96 23.99
CA ARG A 248 4.10 10.87 24.12
C ARG A 248 3.91 10.13 22.81
N PHE A 249 3.88 10.84 21.68
CA PHE A 249 3.78 10.24 20.34
C PHE A 249 4.97 9.31 20.06
N THR A 250 6.19 9.79 20.33
CA THR A 250 7.42 9.01 20.12
C THR A 250 7.49 7.81 21.07
N ALA A 251 7.12 8.00 22.34
CA ALA A 251 7.08 6.93 23.33
C ALA A 251 6.06 5.83 22.96
N ALA A 252 4.89 6.21 22.46
CA ALA A 252 3.88 5.27 21.99
C ALA A 252 4.40 4.42 20.82
N TRP A 253 5.05 5.02 19.82
CA TRP A 253 5.69 4.26 18.75
C TRP A 253 6.83 3.38 19.24
N GLN A 254 7.65 3.84 20.20
CA GLN A 254 8.69 3.01 20.80
C GLN A 254 8.08 1.76 21.45
N CYS A 255 6.96 1.89 22.17
CA CYS A 255 6.24 0.74 22.75
C CYS A 255 5.81 -0.27 21.67
N VAL A 256 5.34 0.20 20.52
CA VAL A 256 4.96 -0.67 19.39
C VAL A 256 6.20 -1.35 18.79
N PHE A 257 7.29 -0.64 18.58
CA PHE A 257 8.56 -1.21 18.07
C PHE A 257 9.15 -2.28 19.01
N ASP A 258 9.08 -2.05 20.32
CA ASP A 258 9.59 -2.99 21.32
C ASP A 258 8.78 -4.31 21.31
N ARG A 259 7.47 -4.21 21.10
CA ARG A 259 6.56 -5.36 21.09
C ARG A 259 6.59 -6.13 19.77
N GLU A 260 6.55 -5.43 18.64
CA GLU A 260 6.26 -6.04 17.34
C GLU A 260 7.55 -6.45 16.60
N ALA A 261 7.76 -7.76 16.47
CA ALA A 261 8.97 -8.33 15.86
C ALA A 261 9.18 -7.84 14.42
N ALA A 262 8.11 -7.64 13.64
CA ALA A 262 8.19 -7.16 12.27
C ALA A 262 8.88 -5.79 12.14
N LEU A 263 8.68 -4.90 13.12
CA LEU A 263 9.34 -3.58 13.14
C LEU A 263 10.82 -3.65 13.54
N ARG A 264 11.26 -4.80 14.04
CA ARG A 264 12.65 -5.10 14.40
C ARG A 264 13.30 -6.07 13.42
N SER A 265 12.65 -6.38 12.30
CA SER A 265 13.16 -7.29 11.28
C SER A 265 13.98 -6.55 10.22
N ALA A 266 15.02 -7.22 9.72
CA ALA A 266 15.80 -6.82 8.55
C ALA A 266 16.23 -8.06 7.77
N PHE A 267 16.35 -7.95 6.45
CA PHE A 267 16.96 -8.98 5.62
C PHE A 267 18.48 -8.93 5.69
N ASP A 268 19.13 -10.09 5.55
CA ASP A 268 20.55 -10.14 5.22
C ASP A 268 20.81 -9.93 3.72
N HIS A 269 22.09 -10.02 3.32
CA HIS A 269 22.53 -9.83 1.94
C HIS A 269 22.82 -11.18 1.24
N GLY A 270 22.29 -12.28 1.77
CA GLY A 270 22.48 -13.62 1.20
C GLY A 270 21.71 -13.81 -0.12
N PRO A 271 22.12 -14.78 -0.95
CA PRO A 271 21.36 -15.17 -2.14
C PRO A 271 20.00 -15.78 -1.78
N ASP A 272 19.92 -16.47 -0.64
CA ASP A 272 18.69 -16.88 0.03
C ASP A 272 18.54 -16.02 1.29
N PRO A 273 17.85 -14.86 1.19
CA PRO A 273 17.87 -13.87 2.24
C PRO A 273 17.20 -14.40 3.51
N MET A 274 17.86 -14.20 4.64
CA MET A 274 17.31 -14.53 5.95
C MET A 274 16.79 -13.27 6.64
N ILE A 275 15.72 -13.41 7.42
CA ILE A 275 15.18 -12.34 8.27
C ILE A 275 15.84 -12.44 9.65
N THR A 276 16.57 -11.40 10.02
CA THR A 276 17.14 -11.23 11.36
C THR A 276 16.23 -10.33 12.18
N ILE A 277 15.88 -10.78 13.39
CA ILE A 277 15.04 -10.01 14.30
C ILE A 277 15.89 -9.46 15.43
N HIS A 278 15.97 -8.13 15.50
CA HIS A 278 16.78 -7.40 16.44
C HIS A 278 16.07 -7.25 17.79
N ASP A 279 16.81 -7.18 18.90
CA ASP A 279 16.20 -7.05 20.23
C ASP A 279 15.46 -5.73 20.43
N ARG A 280 16.00 -4.63 19.87
CA ARG A 280 15.42 -3.30 20.01
C ARG A 280 15.79 -2.42 18.81
N ILE A 281 14.83 -1.62 18.36
CA ILE A 281 14.99 -0.57 17.34
C ILE A 281 14.31 0.70 17.85
N VAL A 282 14.92 1.85 17.55
CA VAL A 282 14.37 3.16 17.89
C VAL A 282 13.64 3.70 16.66
N PRO A 283 12.35 4.07 16.75
CA PRO A 283 11.60 4.62 15.63
C PRO A 283 12.16 5.99 15.22
N GLN A 284 12.32 6.20 13.92
CA GLN A 284 12.64 7.52 13.39
C GLN A 284 11.36 8.32 13.18
N VAL A 285 11.11 9.31 14.04
CA VAL A 285 10.03 10.28 13.90
C VAL A 285 10.62 11.60 13.40
N VAL A 286 10.33 11.95 12.15
CA VAL A 286 10.81 13.20 11.54
C VAL A 286 9.68 14.21 11.50
N HIS A 287 9.88 15.37 12.13
CA HIS A 287 8.95 16.49 12.04
C HIS A 287 9.44 17.48 10.99
N ARG A 288 8.57 17.90 10.07
CA ARG A 288 8.89 18.88 9.02
C ARG A 288 7.87 20.03 9.02
N PRO A 289 8.36 21.29 8.99
CA PRO A 289 7.48 22.45 8.91
C PRO A 289 6.75 22.50 7.56
N TYR A 290 5.53 23.04 7.56
CA TYR A 290 4.66 23.14 6.39
C TYR A 290 5.27 24.04 5.30
N THR A 291 5.48 23.49 4.11
CA THR A 291 5.85 24.27 2.91
C THR A 291 4.77 24.24 1.83
N GLY A 292 3.49 24.06 2.22
CA GLY A 292 2.43 23.69 1.29
C GLY A 292 2.50 22.20 0.98
N VAL A 293 1.48 21.42 1.38
CA VAL A 293 1.42 19.99 1.05
C VAL A 293 1.23 19.87 -0.47
N ARG A 294 2.32 19.77 -1.20
CA ARG A 294 2.32 19.37 -2.61
C ARG A 294 2.27 17.84 -2.67
N PRO A 295 1.47 17.23 -3.58
CA PRO A 295 1.56 15.79 -3.90
C PRO A 295 3.01 15.31 -4.08
N ASP A 296 3.88 16.20 -4.55
CA ASP A 296 5.32 16.02 -4.73
C ASP A 296 6.06 15.56 -3.46
N ALA A 297 5.61 15.95 -2.26
CA ALA A 297 6.29 15.56 -1.01
C ALA A 297 6.13 14.06 -0.69
N PHE A 298 4.96 13.47 -0.99
CA PHE A 298 4.70 12.05 -0.75
C PHE A 298 5.46 11.21 -1.75
N VAL A 299 5.44 11.66 -3.01
CA VAL A 299 6.18 11.08 -4.12
C VAL A 299 7.68 11.13 -3.82
N ALA A 300 8.23 12.28 -3.44
CA ALA A 300 9.64 12.41 -3.07
C ALA A 300 10.02 11.54 -1.86
N ASP A 301 9.18 11.50 -0.81
CA ASP A 301 9.41 10.61 0.33
C ASP A 301 9.40 9.13 -0.10
N ARG A 302 8.49 8.72 -0.97
CA ARG A 302 8.45 7.36 -1.52
C ARG A 302 9.70 7.03 -2.34
N HIS A 303 10.14 7.93 -3.19
CA HIS A 303 11.34 7.73 -4.02
C HIS A 303 12.64 7.71 -3.21
N ARG A 304 12.67 8.36 -2.04
CA ARG A 304 13.76 8.16 -1.07
C ARG A 304 13.90 6.69 -0.67
N GLY A 305 12.81 5.94 -0.71
CA GLY A 305 12.78 4.51 -0.42
C GLY A 305 13.03 4.19 1.06
N LEU A 306 13.09 2.88 1.30
CA LEU A 306 13.52 2.26 2.55
C LEU A 306 14.34 1.04 2.19
N ASP A 307 15.51 0.88 2.80
CA ASP A 307 16.32 -0.32 2.63
C ASP A 307 15.80 -1.41 3.58
N PRO A 308 15.19 -2.49 3.06
CA PRO A 308 14.63 -3.56 3.90
C PRO A 308 15.73 -4.43 4.57
N ARG A 309 17.01 -4.17 4.27
CA ARG A 309 18.18 -4.77 4.94
C ARG A 309 18.65 -3.95 6.13
N SER A 310 18.06 -2.78 6.35
CA SER A 310 18.23 -1.97 7.54
C SER A 310 17.03 -2.20 8.47
N PRO A 311 17.24 -2.42 9.78
CA PRO A 311 16.13 -2.66 10.68
C PRO A 311 15.30 -1.39 10.90
N GLY A 312 14.02 -1.55 11.23
CA GLY A 312 13.06 -0.44 11.29
C GLY A 312 12.39 -0.15 9.94
N PRO A 313 11.58 -1.08 9.40
CA PRO A 313 10.98 -0.96 8.06
C PRO A 313 9.82 0.03 7.97
N LEU A 314 9.77 1.00 8.88
CA LEU A 314 8.72 2.00 9.01
C LEU A 314 9.33 3.36 9.31
N ARG A 315 9.20 4.30 8.39
CA ARG A 315 9.55 5.72 8.60
C ARG A 315 8.30 6.51 8.95
N ILE A 316 8.39 7.30 10.01
CA ILE A 316 7.28 8.12 10.51
C ILE A 316 7.63 9.59 10.24
N THR A 317 6.81 10.26 9.44
CA THR A 317 6.98 11.68 9.11
C THR A 317 5.75 12.46 9.56
N LEU A 318 5.98 13.49 10.39
CA LEU A 318 4.98 14.47 10.80
C LEU A 318 5.13 15.70 9.92
N LEU A 319 4.06 16.06 9.22
CA LEU A 319 3.98 17.23 8.36
C LEU A 319 2.98 18.20 8.97
N ASP A 320 3.42 19.40 9.33
CA ASP A 320 2.47 20.43 9.74
C ASP A 320 1.53 20.74 8.57
N GLY A 321 0.26 20.93 8.86
CA GLY A 321 -0.78 21.33 7.93
C GLY A 321 -1.20 22.78 8.17
N PRO A 322 -2.15 23.31 7.38
CA PRO A 322 -2.69 24.64 7.59
C PRO A 322 -3.33 24.77 8.99
N GLU A 323 -3.37 25.99 9.51
CA GLU A 323 -4.13 26.32 10.72
C GLU A 323 -5.60 25.88 10.55
N ASP A 324 -6.15 25.26 11.59
CA ASP A 324 -7.51 24.72 11.60
C ASP A 324 -8.53 25.86 11.85
N ASP A 325 -9.72 25.76 11.22
CA ASP A 325 -10.78 26.79 11.18
C ASP A 325 -11.50 27.00 12.54
N GLY A 326 -10.75 27.24 13.62
CA GLY A 326 -11.30 27.67 14.92
C GLY A 326 -10.60 27.17 16.17
N THR A 327 -9.60 26.28 16.10
CA THR A 327 -8.89 25.74 17.29
C THR A 327 -7.53 26.39 17.57
N GLY A 328 -6.97 27.14 16.60
CA GLY A 328 -5.67 27.79 16.73
C GLY A 328 -4.46 26.84 16.77
N VAL A 329 -4.67 25.53 16.59
CA VAL A 329 -3.61 24.52 16.50
C VAL A 329 -3.56 23.99 15.07
N PRO A 330 -2.39 24.01 14.39
CA PRO A 330 -2.28 23.49 13.04
C PRO A 330 -2.54 21.98 13.03
N ALA A 331 -3.31 21.50 12.05
CA ALA A 331 -3.52 20.08 11.88
C ALA A 331 -2.20 19.41 11.47
N THR A 332 -1.81 18.30 12.08
CA THR A 332 -0.60 17.56 11.69
C THR A 332 -0.98 16.39 10.80
N ARG A 333 -0.41 16.31 9.60
CA ARG A 333 -0.51 15.11 8.78
C ARG A 333 0.58 14.12 9.18
N VAL A 334 0.17 12.92 9.58
CA VAL A 334 1.08 11.80 9.85
C VAL A 334 1.20 10.96 8.60
N LEU A 335 2.44 10.70 8.17
CA LEU A 335 2.79 9.86 7.03
C LEU A 335 3.65 8.70 7.51
N LEU A 336 3.19 7.49 7.26
CA LEU A 336 3.95 6.26 7.43
C LEU A 336 4.39 5.75 6.07
N THR A 337 5.69 5.53 5.92
CA THR A 337 6.29 4.93 4.72
C THR A 337 6.91 3.60 5.13
N TYR A 338 6.64 2.54 4.36
CA TYR A 338 7.06 1.18 4.72
C TYR A 338 7.38 0.33 3.48
N HIS A 339 8.17 -0.72 3.67
CA HIS A 339 8.58 -1.64 2.61
C HIS A 339 7.70 -2.89 2.59
N LEU A 340 7.12 -3.21 1.42
CA LEU A 340 6.16 -4.31 1.24
C LEU A 340 6.73 -5.69 1.54
N ALA A 341 8.04 -5.90 1.39
CA ALA A 341 8.70 -7.16 1.78
C ALA A 341 8.70 -7.42 3.31
N LEU A 342 8.41 -6.42 4.15
CA LEU A 342 8.37 -6.57 5.62
C LEU A 342 7.00 -6.27 6.23
N LEU A 343 6.25 -5.34 5.65
CA LEU A 343 4.94 -4.91 6.15
C LEU A 343 3.96 -4.75 5.00
N ASP A 344 2.75 -5.26 5.16
CA ASP A 344 1.62 -4.96 4.27
C ASP A 344 0.66 -3.92 4.86
N THR A 345 -0.30 -3.47 4.04
CA THR A 345 -1.27 -2.45 4.44
C THR A 345 -2.11 -2.85 5.67
N TRP A 346 -2.46 -4.14 5.79
CA TRP A 346 -3.20 -4.65 6.96
C TRP A 346 -2.35 -4.54 8.23
N SER A 347 -1.10 -4.96 8.14
CA SER A 347 -0.11 -4.88 9.23
C SER A 347 0.05 -3.46 9.72
N VAL A 348 0.26 -2.51 8.82
CA VAL A 348 0.47 -1.11 9.23
C VAL A 348 -0.78 -0.55 9.93
N ARG A 349 -1.99 -0.91 9.49
CA ARG A 349 -3.21 -0.50 10.18
C ARG A 349 -3.37 -1.16 11.56
N LEU A 350 -2.93 -2.41 11.75
CA LEU A 350 -2.82 -3.04 13.08
C LEU A 350 -1.83 -2.25 13.96
N LEU A 351 -0.66 -1.92 13.42
CA LEU A 351 0.37 -1.15 14.12
C LEU A 351 -0.13 0.26 14.50
N VAL A 352 -0.90 0.93 13.64
CA VAL A 352 -1.56 2.20 13.98
C VAL A 352 -2.56 2.01 15.13
N ALA A 353 -3.33 0.91 15.14
CA ALA A 353 -4.26 0.64 16.24
C ALA A 353 -3.53 0.42 17.57
N GLU A 354 -2.41 -0.31 17.57
CA GLU A 354 -1.58 -0.48 18.77
C GLU A 354 -0.92 0.83 19.20
N PHE A 355 -0.42 1.64 18.25
CA PHE A 355 0.07 2.99 18.52
C PHE A 355 -1.01 3.85 19.20
N CYS A 356 -2.23 3.84 18.67
CA CYS A 356 -3.34 4.60 19.22
C CYS A 356 -3.66 4.19 20.67
N ARG A 357 -3.65 2.88 20.97
CA ARG A 357 -3.83 2.39 22.34
C ARG A 357 -2.67 2.80 23.25
N ALA A 358 -1.42 2.66 22.79
CA ALA A 358 -0.24 3.02 23.57
C ALA A 358 -0.21 4.53 23.85
N TYR A 359 -0.61 5.34 22.87
CA TYR A 359 -0.75 6.78 23.03
C TYR A 359 -1.77 7.07 24.12
N LEU A 360 -3.01 6.57 24.02
CA LEU A 360 -4.07 6.82 25.01
C LEU A 360 -3.72 6.33 26.42
N ALA A 361 -2.95 5.24 26.55
CA ALA A 361 -2.56 4.68 27.84
C ALA A 361 -1.48 5.49 28.58
N ASP A 362 -0.77 6.40 27.89
CA ASP A 362 0.34 7.19 28.45
C ASP A 362 1.41 6.32 29.14
N GLY A 363 1.71 5.18 28.53
CA GLY A 363 2.58 4.16 29.11
C GLY A 363 2.63 2.86 28.29
N PRO A 364 3.39 1.85 28.74
CA PRO A 364 3.46 0.57 28.05
C PRO A 364 2.11 -0.12 28.07
N LEU A 365 1.72 -0.68 26.93
CA LEU A 365 0.51 -1.50 26.85
C LEU A 365 0.65 -2.72 27.78
N PRO A 366 -0.41 -3.07 28.55
CA PRO A 366 -0.37 -4.27 29.38
C PRO A 366 -0.04 -5.48 28.51
N GLY A 367 0.81 -6.37 29.04
CA GLY A 367 1.10 -7.65 28.38
C GLY A 367 -0.20 -8.41 28.16
N GLY A 368 -0.34 -9.00 26.98
CA GLY A 368 -1.45 -9.88 26.63
C GLY A 368 -0.92 -11.22 26.13
N ASP A 369 -1.81 -12.14 25.79
CA ASP A 369 -1.44 -13.43 25.23
C ASP A 369 -0.48 -13.27 24.04
N ARG A 370 0.44 -14.23 23.90
CA ARG A 370 1.38 -14.24 22.78
C ARG A 370 0.58 -14.39 21.49
N ARG A 371 0.71 -13.40 20.60
CA ARG A 371 0.22 -13.45 19.21
C ARG A 371 1.31 -14.05 18.32
N PRO A 372 0.96 -14.70 17.19
CA PRO A 372 1.97 -15.18 16.25
C PRO A 372 2.75 -14.00 15.67
N ASP A 373 4.04 -14.22 15.39
CA ASP A 373 4.92 -13.22 14.79
C ASP A 373 5.52 -13.70 13.45
N VAL A 374 6.38 -12.87 12.85
CA VAL A 374 7.08 -13.20 11.59
C VAL A 374 7.82 -14.54 11.60
N ARG A 375 8.25 -15.04 12.78
CA ARG A 375 8.90 -16.35 12.93
C ARG A 375 7.91 -17.49 12.88
N ASP A 376 6.75 -17.29 13.48
CA ASP A 376 5.65 -18.27 13.46
C ASP A 376 5.15 -18.44 12.01
N TYR A 377 4.97 -17.34 11.29
CA TYR A 377 4.60 -17.38 9.86
C TYR A 377 5.67 -18.03 8.99
N ALA A 378 6.95 -17.65 9.12
CA ALA A 378 8.03 -18.26 8.33
C ALA A 378 8.12 -19.78 8.55
N ARG A 379 8.05 -20.24 9.80
CA ARG A 379 8.03 -21.68 10.13
C ARG A 379 6.79 -22.38 9.58
N TRP A 380 5.63 -21.73 9.62
CA TRP A 380 4.41 -22.29 9.05
C TRP A 380 4.56 -22.47 7.54
N VAL A 381 5.11 -21.49 6.81
CA VAL A 381 5.35 -21.60 5.36
C VAL A 381 6.31 -22.76 5.04
N GLU A 382 7.35 -22.96 5.85
CA GLU A 382 8.31 -24.07 5.68
C GLU A 382 7.66 -25.47 5.81
N THR A 383 6.54 -25.59 6.53
CA THR A 383 5.84 -26.88 6.71
C THR A 383 4.80 -27.19 5.64
N GLN A 384 4.56 -26.30 4.68
CA GLN A 384 3.48 -26.48 3.69
C GLN A 384 3.84 -27.47 2.58
N ASP A 385 2.82 -28.17 2.07
CA ASP A 385 2.97 -29.12 0.96
C ASP A 385 2.98 -28.40 -0.40
N LEU A 386 4.18 -28.30 -0.99
CA LEU A 386 4.37 -27.73 -2.32
C LEU A 386 3.78 -28.59 -3.45
N ALA A 387 3.61 -29.90 -3.26
CA ALA A 387 3.06 -30.79 -4.29
C ALA A 387 1.56 -30.55 -4.48
N ALA A 388 0.79 -30.48 -3.39
CA ALA A 388 -0.63 -30.15 -3.43
C ALA A 388 -0.87 -28.75 -4.04
N ALA A 389 -0.05 -27.77 -3.66
CA ALA A 389 -0.09 -26.42 -4.24
C ALA A 389 0.19 -26.45 -5.75
N ARG A 390 1.25 -27.15 -6.17
CA ARG A 390 1.60 -27.31 -7.59
C ARG A 390 0.46 -27.93 -8.39
N ASP A 391 -0.13 -29.00 -7.88
CA ASP A 391 -1.23 -29.72 -8.53
C ASP A 391 -2.48 -28.84 -8.66
N PHE A 392 -2.77 -28.01 -7.65
CA PHE A 392 -3.84 -27.01 -7.72
C PHE A 392 -3.61 -26.04 -8.88
N TRP A 393 -2.45 -25.37 -8.93
CA TRP A 393 -2.17 -24.37 -9.96
C TRP A 393 -2.07 -24.95 -11.37
N LEU A 394 -1.53 -26.17 -11.52
CA LEU A 394 -1.53 -26.88 -12.80
C LEU A 394 -2.95 -27.13 -13.32
N ARG A 395 -3.94 -27.38 -12.46
CA ARG A 395 -5.34 -27.52 -12.92
C ARG A 395 -5.95 -26.17 -13.32
N SER A 396 -5.61 -25.11 -12.60
CA SER A 396 -6.23 -23.79 -12.74
C SER A 396 -5.66 -22.93 -13.88
N GLU A 397 -4.41 -23.14 -14.31
CA GLU A 397 -3.67 -22.15 -15.13
C GLU A 397 -3.27 -22.60 -16.55
N LEU A 398 -3.60 -23.83 -16.98
CA LEU A 398 -3.08 -24.40 -18.24
C LEU A 398 -3.73 -23.89 -19.54
N ARG A 399 -4.74 -22.99 -19.48
CA ARG A 399 -5.45 -22.52 -20.68
C ARG A 399 -5.00 -21.10 -21.10
N PRO A 400 -4.83 -20.84 -22.41
CA PRO A 400 -4.76 -19.47 -22.93
C PRO A 400 -6.02 -18.72 -22.52
N ALA A 401 -5.87 -17.52 -21.97
CA ALA A 401 -6.99 -16.75 -21.42
C ALA A 401 -6.91 -15.29 -21.84
N ALA A 402 -8.05 -14.64 -22.01
CA ALA A 402 -8.09 -13.22 -22.32
C ALA A 402 -7.65 -12.35 -21.13
N SER A 403 -6.97 -11.25 -21.45
CA SER A 403 -6.41 -10.27 -20.50
C SER A 403 -6.62 -8.84 -20.99
N VAL A 404 -6.21 -7.85 -20.18
CA VAL A 404 -6.48 -6.41 -20.44
C VAL A 404 -5.94 -5.94 -21.80
N SER A 405 -4.86 -6.52 -22.30
CA SER A 405 -4.27 -6.20 -23.61
C SER A 405 -5.25 -6.33 -24.77
N ALA A 406 -6.32 -7.12 -24.65
CA ALA A 406 -7.39 -7.17 -25.63
C ALA A 406 -8.15 -5.82 -25.80
N ARG A 407 -8.11 -4.95 -24.78
CA ARG A 407 -8.71 -3.60 -24.77
C ARG A 407 -7.71 -2.48 -25.11
N VAL A 408 -6.41 -2.78 -25.21
CA VAL A 408 -5.36 -1.78 -25.46
C VAL A 408 -5.15 -1.63 -26.97
N THR A 409 -5.90 -0.74 -27.61
CA THR A 409 -5.48 -0.23 -28.92
C THR A 409 -4.26 0.65 -28.71
N ALA A 410 -3.11 0.26 -29.26
CA ALA A 410 -1.90 1.09 -29.29
C ALA A 410 -2.24 2.45 -29.92
N SER A 411 -2.36 3.49 -29.08
CA SER A 411 -2.55 4.85 -29.58
C SER A 411 -1.20 5.41 -30.04
N PRO A 412 -1.06 5.95 -31.26
CA PRO A 412 0.21 6.44 -31.81
C PRO A 412 0.62 7.82 -31.26
N VAL A 413 0.10 8.24 -30.09
CA VAL A 413 0.35 9.56 -29.51
C VAL A 413 1.48 9.47 -28.49
N ALA A 414 2.38 10.46 -28.53
CA ALA A 414 3.62 10.55 -27.76
C ALA A 414 3.51 9.96 -26.34
N TRP A 415 4.40 9.02 -26.04
CA TRP A 415 4.48 8.26 -24.79
C TRP A 415 4.42 9.16 -23.54
N GLU A 416 3.24 9.31 -22.95
CA GLU A 416 3.14 9.82 -21.58
C GLU A 416 3.69 8.76 -20.63
N THR A 417 4.75 9.08 -19.91
CA THR A 417 5.34 8.20 -18.89
C THR A 417 4.73 8.51 -17.52
N GLY A 418 4.53 7.46 -16.71
CA GLY A 418 4.02 7.59 -15.34
C GLY A 418 2.68 6.89 -15.11
N SER A 419 2.07 7.16 -13.95
CA SER A 419 0.83 6.51 -13.54
C SER A 419 -0.38 7.44 -13.67
N GLY A 420 -1.44 6.96 -14.32
CA GLY A 420 -2.74 7.61 -14.36
C GLY A 420 -3.66 7.07 -13.26
N ARG A 421 -4.55 7.94 -12.75
CA ARG A 421 -5.52 7.56 -11.73
C ARG A 421 -6.88 8.18 -12.01
N ALA A 422 -7.93 7.36 -12.02
CA ALA A 422 -9.32 7.81 -12.05
C ALA A 422 -10.10 7.17 -10.89
N ARG A 423 -11.21 7.80 -10.47
CA ARG A 423 -12.05 7.33 -9.37
C ARG A 423 -13.53 7.50 -9.70
N VAL A 424 -14.34 6.51 -9.35
CA VAL A 424 -15.80 6.54 -9.41
C VAL A 424 -16.34 6.09 -8.07
N ARG A 425 -17.46 6.68 -7.65
CA ARG A 425 -18.13 6.35 -6.40
C ARG A 425 -19.53 5.79 -6.68
N LEU A 426 -19.82 4.64 -6.08
CA LEU A 426 -21.17 4.16 -5.83
C LEU A 426 -21.62 4.73 -4.47
N THR A 427 -22.82 5.27 -4.44
CA THR A 427 -23.49 5.75 -3.24
C THR A 427 -23.64 4.64 -2.20
N SER A 428 -23.89 5.00 -0.94
CA SER A 428 -24.14 4.02 0.12
C SER A 428 -25.34 3.13 -0.18
N ALA A 429 -26.39 3.68 -0.81
CA ALA A 429 -27.56 2.92 -1.24
C ALA A 429 -27.23 1.93 -2.37
N GLU A 430 -26.43 2.33 -3.36
CA GLU A 430 -25.95 1.42 -4.43
C GLU A 430 -25.08 0.30 -3.85
N ALA A 431 -24.13 0.64 -2.98
CA ALA A 431 -23.23 -0.33 -2.38
C ALA A 431 -23.97 -1.32 -1.46
N ALA A 432 -24.93 -0.87 -0.66
CA ALA A 432 -25.74 -1.74 0.19
C ALA A 432 -26.61 -2.71 -0.63
N ARG A 433 -27.13 -2.26 -1.79
CA ARG A 433 -27.89 -3.14 -2.70
C ARG A 433 -27.00 -4.18 -3.35
N LEU A 434 -25.81 -3.79 -3.81
CA LEU A 434 -24.83 -4.70 -4.37
C LEU A 434 -24.45 -5.78 -3.35
N ASP A 435 -24.19 -5.37 -2.11
CA ASP A 435 -23.86 -6.27 -1.00
C ASP A 435 -24.99 -7.28 -0.73
N ALA A 436 -26.24 -6.80 -0.60
CA ALA A 436 -27.41 -7.65 -0.39
C ALA A 436 -27.67 -8.62 -1.56
N TRP A 437 -27.51 -8.15 -2.81
CA TRP A 437 -27.67 -8.99 -4.00
C TRP A 437 -26.59 -10.07 -4.09
N ALA A 438 -25.32 -9.72 -3.85
CA ALA A 438 -24.23 -10.68 -3.85
C ALA A 438 -24.44 -11.73 -2.74
N ALA A 439 -24.86 -11.29 -1.55
CA ALA A 439 -25.13 -12.18 -0.41
C ALA A 439 -26.25 -13.19 -0.69
N ARG A 440 -27.27 -12.82 -1.48
CA ARG A 440 -28.34 -13.75 -1.91
C ARG A 440 -27.78 -14.98 -2.64
N TRP A 441 -26.67 -14.83 -3.35
CA TRP A 441 -25.99 -15.88 -4.10
C TRP A 441 -24.83 -16.51 -3.31
N GLY A 442 -24.67 -16.16 -2.03
CA GLY A 442 -23.53 -16.57 -1.21
C GLY A 442 -22.19 -15.95 -1.67
N ALA A 443 -22.23 -14.90 -2.49
CA ALA A 443 -21.05 -14.16 -2.94
C ALA A 443 -20.82 -12.91 -2.08
N THR A 444 -19.63 -12.32 -2.20
CA THR A 444 -19.27 -11.06 -1.55
C THR A 444 -19.30 -9.90 -2.53
N GLU A 445 -19.27 -8.65 -2.04
CA GLU A 445 -19.04 -7.47 -2.89
C GLU A 445 -17.76 -7.60 -3.73
N SER A 446 -16.70 -8.22 -3.18
CA SER A 446 -15.49 -8.56 -3.94
C SER A 446 -15.75 -9.59 -5.04
N GLY A 447 -16.55 -10.62 -4.78
CA GLY A 447 -16.96 -11.60 -5.80
C GLY A 447 -17.75 -10.96 -6.94
N ALA A 448 -18.65 -10.02 -6.62
CA ALA A 448 -19.37 -9.25 -7.64
C ALA A 448 -18.43 -8.37 -8.48
N LEU A 449 -17.42 -7.74 -7.86
CA LEU A 449 -16.39 -6.99 -8.57
C LEU A 449 -15.55 -7.89 -9.49
N GLN A 450 -15.16 -9.08 -9.04
CA GLN A 450 -14.45 -10.07 -9.85
C GLN A 450 -15.30 -10.52 -11.06
N ALA A 451 -16.59 -10.79 -10.86
CA ALA A 451 -17.51 -11.13 -11.95
C ALA A 451 -17.65 -10.00 -12.97
N ALA A 452 -17.89 -8.77 -12.49
CA ALA A 452 -17.95 -7.60 -13.37
C ALA A 452 -16.64 -7.44 -14.18
N TRP A 453 -15.49 -7.63 -13.56
CA TRP A 453 -14.20 -7.57 -14.25
C TRP A 453 -14.02 -8.69 -15.27
N ALA A 454 -14.37 -9.92 -14.91
CA ALA A 454 -14.33 -11.08 -15.81
C ALA A 454 -15.17 -10.84 -17.08
N LEU A 455 -16.38 -10.31 -16.93
CA LEU A 455 -17.27 -9.96 -18.03
C LEU A 455 -16.68 -8.85 -18.93
N LEU A 456 -16.01 -7.86 -18.35
CA LEU A 456 -15.34 -6.81 -19.13
C LEU A 456 -14.15 -7.34 -19.93
N LEU A 457 -13.37 -8.26 -19.36
CA LEU A 457 -12.27 -8.92 -20.06
C LEU A 457 -12.77 -9.85 -21.17
N TYR A 458 -13.83 -10.61 -20.91
CA TYR A 458 -14.48 -11.45 -21.91
C TYR A 458 -14.93 -10.62 -23.12
N ARG A 459 -15.64 -9.52 -22.83
CA ARG A 459 -16.11 -8.59 -23.87
C ARG A 459 -14.96 -7.94 -24.63
N ALA A 460 -13.87 -7.58 -23.94
CA ALA A 460 -12.67 -7.02 -24.56
C ALA A 460 -12.04 -7.97 -25.58
N ALA A 461 -12.12 -9.28 -25.32
CA ALA A 461 -11.58 -10.29 -26.21
C ALA A 461 -12.39 -10.46 -27.51
N GLY A 462 -13.64 -9.98 -27.55
CA GLY A 462 -14.51 -10.11 -28.72
C GLY A 462 -14.86 -11.56 -29.07
N ALA A 463 -14.96 -12.44 -28.08
CA ALA A 463 -15.32 -13.84 -28.30
C ALA A 463 -16.84 -14.05 -28.36
N ASP A 464 -17.27 -14.99 -29.20
CA ASP A 464 -18.68 -15.34 -29.42
C ASP A 464 -19.13 -16.57 -28.60
N GLY A 465 -18.24 -17.18 -27.83
CA GLY A 465 -18.52 -18.39 -27.03
C GLY A 465 -17.60 -18.50 -25.82
N SER A 466 -17.71 -19.61 -25.09
CA SER A 466 -17.01 -19.79 -23.82
C SER A 466 -15.50 -19.50 -23.92
N LEU A 467 -15.02 -18.61 -23.04
CA LEU A 467 -13.64 -18.15 -23.04
C LEU A 467 -13.11 -18.02 -21.60
N PRO A 468 -11.97 -18.63 -21.26
CA PRO A 468 -11.28 -18.32 -20.02
C PRO A 468 -10.75 -16.89 -20.03
N VAL A 469 -10.98 -16.16 -18.94
CA VAL A 469 -10.40 -14.84 -18.67
C VAL A 469 -9.49 -14.93 -17.46
N ARG A 470 -8.45 -14.08 -17.43
CA ARG A 470 -7.46 -14.11 -16.35
C ARG A 470 -7.10 -12.73 -15.83
N PHE A 471 -7.09 -12.60 -14.51
CA PHE A 471 -6.66 -11.41 -13.78
C PHE A 471 -6.05 -11.83 -12.44
N SER A 472 -5.31 -10.93 -11.78
CA SER A 472 -4.85 -11.16 -10.42
C SER A 472 -5.82 -10.58 -9.40
N VAL A 473 -5.90 -11.20 -8.24
CA VAL A 473 -6.57 -10.66 -7.05
C VAL A 473 -5.56 -10.49 -5.93
N ALA A 474 -5.63 -9.37 -5.21
CA ALA A 474 -4.84 -9.17 -4.00
C ALA A 474 -5.53 -9.90 -2.84
N VAL A 475 -4.85 -10.90 -2.31
CA VAL A 475 -5.26 -11.64 -1.11
C VAL A 475 -4.52 -11.12 0.12
N SER A 476 -5.13 -11.25 1.28
CA SER A 476 -4.56 -10.73 2.53
C SER A 476 -3.40 -11.58 3.09
N GLY A 477 -3.29 -12.85 2.67
CA GLY A 477 -2.39 -13.85 3.25
C GLY A 477 -2.84 -14.35 4.62
N ARG A 478 -4.03 -13.94 5.07
CA ARG A 478 -4.60 -14.21 6.40
C ARG A 478 -5.81 -15.14 6.35
N GLY A 479 -6.10 -15.72 5.18
CA GLY A 479 -7.06 -16.83 5.04
C GLY A 479 -6.47 -18.19 5.44
N ILE A 480 -5.17 -18.25 5.75
CA ILE A 480 -4.45 -19.49 6.04
C ILE A 480 -4.77 -20.05 7.44
N PRO A 481 -4.67 -21.39 7.64
CA PRO A 481 -4.89 -22.03 8.93
C PRO A 481 -3.69 -21.83 9.88
N LEU A 482 -3.46 -20.58 10.30
CA LEU A 482 -2.51 -20.18 11.33
C LEU A 482 -3.27 -19.41 12.42
N GLU A 483 -3.28 -19.93 13.64
CA GLU A 483 -4.03 -19.33 14.75
C GLU A 483 -3.53 -17.90 15.06
N GLY A 484 -4.44 -16.92 15.05
CA GLY A 484 -4.13 -15.52 15.33
C GLY A 484 -3.47 -14.76 14.19
N VAL A 485 -3.41 -15.32 12.97
CA VAL A 485 -2.77 -14.71 11.79
C VAL A 485 -3.36 -13.35 11.42
N GLU A 486 -4.63 -13.11 11.72
CA GLU A 486 -5.33 -11.84 11.51
C GLU A 486 -4.74 -10.68 12.33
N LEU A 487 -4.06 -11.00 13.44
CA LEU A 487 -3.39 -10.05 14.32
C LEU A 487 -1.88 -9.94 14.08
N LEU A 488 -1.33 -10.68 13.12
CA LEU A 488 0.10 -10.74 12.82
C LEU A 488 0.53 -9.57 11.92
N PRO A 489 1.42 -8.67 12.38
CA PRO A 489 2.08 -7.70 11.50
C PRO A 489 3.21 -8.37 10.70
N GLY A 490 3.16 -8.27 9.38
CA GLY A 490 4.13 -8.88 8.45
C GLY A 490 3.72 -8.74 6.98
N ALA A 491 4.61 -9.11 6.07
CA ALA A 491 4.34 -9.14 4.63
C ALA A 491 3.60 -10.43 4.23
N LEU A 492 2.28 -10.45 4.46
CA LEU A 492 1.43 -11.61 4.18
C LEU A 492 0.61 -11.41 2.91
N ARG A 493 0.25 -10.16 2.59
CA ARG A 493 -0.46 -9.81 1.36
C ARG A 493 0.25 -10.39 0.13
N ASN A 494 -0.52 -11.01 -0.74
CA ASN A 494 -0.04 -11.59 -1.98
C ASN A 494 -0.96 -11.22 -3.15
N SER A 495 -0.48 -11.37 -4.38
CA SER A 495 -1.27 -11.19 -5.60
C SER A 495 -1.28 -12.50 -6.36
N LEU A 496 -2.46 -13.10 -6.50
CA LEU A 496 -2.60 -14.44 -7.07
C LEU A 496 -3.45 -14.40 -8.33
N PRO A 497 -3.08 -15.16 -9.37
CA PRO A 497 -3.89 -15.24 -10.57
C PRO A 497 -5.20 -15.97 -10.28
N VAL A 498 -6.25 -15.51 -10.94
CA VAL A 498 -7.57 -16.14 -11.00
C VAL A 498 -7.88 -16.32 -12.47
N SER A 499 -8.21 -17.55 -12.85
CA SER A 499 -8.74 -17.88 -14.17
C SER A 499 -10.15 -18.41 -14.05
N VAL A 500 -11.09 -17.76 -14.73
CA VAL A 500 -12.50 -18.17 -14.73
C VAL A 500 -12.98 -18.27 -16.17
N GLU A 501 -13.75 -19.32 -16.46
CA GLU A 501 -14.38 -19.50 -17.77
C GLU A 501 -15.68 -18.71 -17.81
N VAL A 502 -15.79 -17.78 -18.77
CA VAL A 502 -17.01 -17.02 -19.00
C VAL A 502 -17.74 -17.66 -20.18
N ASP A 503 -18.84 -18.35 -19.87
CA ASP A 503 -19.74 -18.95 -20.86
C ASP A 503 -20.99 -18.07 -21.02
N PRO A 504 -21.24 -17.46 -22.20
CA PRO A 504 -22.45 -16.67 -22.44
C PRO A 504 -23.77 -17.42 -22.18
N ALA A 505 -23.77 -18.75 -22.28
CA ALA A 505 -24.95 -19.57 -22.01
C ALA A 505 -25.19 -19.84 -20.52
N ALA A 506 -24.17 -19.69 -19.67
CA ALA A 506 -24.30 -19.85 -18.23
C ALA A 506 -24.98 -18.64 -17.59
N THR A 507 -25.48 -18.80 -16.35
CA THR A 507 -26.14 -17.71 -15.63
C THR A 507 -25.15 -16.86 -14.83
N VAL A 508 -25.52 -15.62 -14.51
CA VAL A 508 -24.71 -14.76 -13.63
C VAL A 508 -24.50 -15.38 -12.23
N PRO A 509 -25.50 -15.99 -11.58
CA PRO A 509 -25.29 -16.76 -10.35
C PRO A 509 -24.28 -17.89 -10.47
N ASP A 510 -24.23 -18.61 -11.60
CA ASP A 510 -23.24 -19.69 -11.82
C ASP A 510 -21.81 -19.15 -11.87
N LEU A 511 -21.61 -18.00 -12.53
CA LEU A 511 -20.32 -17.31 -12.54
C LEU A 511 -19.90 -16.87 -11.13
N LEU A 512 -20.83 -16.31 -10.36
CA LEU A 512 -20.57 -15.92 -8.97
C LEU A 512 -20.24 -17.13 -8.08
N ALA A 513 -20.96 -18.25 -8.25
CA ALA A 513 -20.70 -19.49 -7.54
C ALA A 513 -19.30 -20.03 -7.88
N THR A 514 -18.94 -20.04 -9.16
CA THR A 514 -17.60 -20.45 -9.62
C THR A 514 -16.50 -19.60 -8.99
N LEU A 515 -16.65 -18.27 -9.00
CA LEU A 515 -15.67 -17.35 -8.39
C LEU A 515 -15.60 -17.51 -6.86
N ARG A 516 -16.73 -17.76 -6.19
CA ARG A 516 -16.77 -18.03 -4.75
C ARG A 516 -16.02 -19.30 -4.42
N ASP A 517 -16.31 -20.38 -5.13
CA ASP A 517 -15.71 -21.69 -4.87
C ASP A 517 -14.20 -21.64 -5.15
N GLN A 518 -13.79 -20.94 -6.22
CA GLN A 518 -12.38 -20.64 -6.48
C GLN A 518 -11.71 -19.82 -5.38
N ALA A 519 -12.39 -18.80 -4.82
CA ALA A 519 -11.84 -18.01 -3.72
C ALA A 519 -11.64 -18.86 -2.45
N ILE A 520 -12.54 -19.82 -2.18
CA ILE A 520 -12.41 -20.77 -1.08
C ILE A 520 -11.19 -21.67 -1.30
N ASP A 521 -11.05 -22.25 -2.49
CA ASP A 521 -9.90 -23.12 -2.80
C ASP A 521 -8.57 -22.36 -2.75
N LEU A 522 -8.55 -21.12 -3.27
CA LEU A 522 -7.39 -20.24 -3.31
C LEU A 522 -6.89 -19.88 -1.89
N SER A 523 -7.80 -19.77 -0.91
CA SER A 523 -7.47 -19.37 0.46
C SER A 523 -6.41 -20.28 1.13
N SER A 524 -6.36 -21.55 0.74
CA SER A 524 -5.40 -22.53 1.26
C SER A 524 -3.97 -22.32 0.74
N TYR A 525 -3.83 -21.58 -0.36
CA TYR A 525 -2.57 -21.40 -1.08
C TYR A 525 -2.14 -19.94 -1.16
N GLU A 526 -2.66 -19.06 -0.29
CA GLU A 526 -2.34 -17.62 -0.30
C GLU A 526 -0.85 -17.30 -0.12
N TRP A 527 -0.09 -18.26 0.41
CA TRP A 527 1.35 -18.17 0.71
C TRP A 527 2.29 -18.50 -0.46
N VAL A 528 1.75 -19.03 -1.57
CA VAL A 528 2.52 -19.41 -2.76
C VAL A 528 2.88 -18.17 -3.56
N SER A 529 4.13 -18.03 -3.98
CA SER A 529 4.58 -16.85 -4.73
C SER A 529 4.30 -16.93 -6.23
N ALA A 530 4.29 -15.78 -6.91
CA ALA A 530 3.96 -15.71 -8.34
C ALA A 530 5.00 -16.44 -9.20
N GLY A 531 6.27 -16.37 -8.82
CA GLY A 531 7.37 -17.10 -9.45
C GLY A 531 7.24 -18.61 -9.29
N GLN A 532 6.79 -19.11 -8.13
CA GLN A 532 6.51 -20.55 -7.96
C GLN A 532 5.40 -21.01 -8.90
N ILE A 533 4.31 -20.23 -9.01
CA ILE A 533 3.21 -20.54 -9.93
C ILE A 533 3.73 -20.56 -11.38
N HIS A 534 4.52 -19.55 -11.77
CA HIS A 534 5.11 -19.46 -13.11
C HIS A 534 6.01 -20.68 -13.42
N ASP A 535 6.89 -21.06 -12.49
CA ASP A 535 7.79 -22.21 -12.64
C ASP A 535 7.02 -23.53 -12.83
N TRP A 536 5.84 -23.65 -12.22
CA TRP A 536 5.00 -24.84 -12.37
C TRP A 536 4.20 -24.86 -13.66
N THR A 537 3.64 -23.72 -14.08
CA THR A 537 2.67 -23.65 -15.19
C THR A 537 3.33 -23.39 -16.54
N GLY A 538 4.57 -22.87 -16.56
CA GLY A 538 5.33 -22.61 -17.79
C GLY A 538 4.76 -21.52 -18.69
N THR A 539 3.83 -20.69 -18.20
CA THR A 539 3.18 -19.64 -18.99
C THR A 539 4.11 -18.44 -19.20
N VAL A 540 4.74 -18.36 -20.37
CA VAL A 540 5.40 -17.14 -20.87
C VAL A 540 4.41 -16.41 -21.80
N PRO A 541 4.03 -15.15 -21.54
CA PRO A 541 3.40 -14.33 -22.57
C PRO A 541 4.46 -14.00 -23.63
N ASP A 542 4.18 -14.29 -24.89
CA ASP A 542 5.02 -13.86 -26.02
C ASP A 542 5.28 -12.34 -25.94
N GLY A 543 6.55 -11.95 -25.80
CA GLY A 543 7.00 -10.55 -25.92
C GLY A 543 7.11 -9.70 -24.65
N ALA A 544 6.88 -10.23 -23.44
CA ALA A 544 7.08 -9.48 -22.19
C ALA A 544 8.53 -9.65 -21.64
N PRO A 545 9.22 -8.57 -21.20
CA PRO A 545 10.50 -8.71 -20.53
C PRO A 545 10.29 -9.24 -19.11
N GLY A 546 10.62 -10.51 -18.89
CA GLY A 546 10.82 -11.12 -17.56
C GLY A 546 9.81 -12.21 -17.16
N PRO A 547 10.19 -13.15 -16.29
CA PRO A 547 9.39 -14.30 -15.82
C PRO A 547 8.18 -13.93 -14.93
N GLU A 548 7.84 -12.65 -14.79
CA GLU A 548 7.03 -12.18 -13.65
C GLU A 548 5.51 -12.15 -13.87
N ARG A 549 4.97 -12.44 -15.08
CA ARG A 549 3.61 -11.95 -15.39
C ARG A 549 2.74 -12.94 -16.12
N THR A 550 1.96 -13.68 -15.35
CA THR A 550 0.83 -14.49 -15.84
C THR A 550 -0.41 -13.62 -16.14
N THR A 551 -0.48 -12.38 -15.63
CA THR A 551 -1.65 -11.49 -15.73
C THR A 551 -1.31 -10.01 -15.88
N GLU A 552 -2.26 -9.23 -16.40
CA GLU A 552 -2.09 -7.80 -16.75
C GLU A 552 -2.96 -6.84 -15.93
N SER A 553 -3.87 -7.37 -15.12
CA SER A 553 -4.66 -6.59 -14.16
C SER A 553 -4.59 -7.15 -12.76
N LEU A 554 -4.71 -6.26 -11.77
CA LEU A 554 -4.86 -6.60 -10.37
C LEU A 554 -6.15 -5.99 -9.80
N LEU A 555 -6.97 -6.82 -9.16
CA LEU A 555 -8.10 -6.37 -8.35
C LEU A 555 -7.69 -6.32 -6.88
N VAL A 556 -7.90 -5.18 -6.23
CA VAL A 556 -7.59 -4.98 -4.81
C VAL A 556 -8.85 -4.59 -4.07
N PHE A 557 -9.27 -5.41 -3.11
CA PHE A 557 -10.38 -5.08 -2.23
C PHE A 557 -9.84 -4.61 -0.87
N GLU A 558 -9.89 -3.30 -0.61
CA GLU A 558 -9.52 -2.73 0.68
C GLU A 558 -10.68 -2.87 1.66
N SER A 559 -10.59 -3.87 2.53
CA SER A 559 -11.49 -3.98 3.68
C SER A 559 -11.11 -2.97 4.75
N GLY A 560 -12.10 -2.22 5.25
CA GLY A 560 -11.90 -1.29 6.35
C GLY A 560 -11.55 -2.04 7.65
N LEU A 561 -10.52 -1.61 8.35
CA LEU A 561 -10.20 -2.15 9.68
C LEU A 561 -11.04 -1.43 10.76
N ASP A 562 -11.95 -2.18 11.39
CA ASP A 562 -12.80 -1.74 12.51
C ASP A 562 -12.04 -1.27 13.79
N PRO A 563 -10.84 -1.79 14.15
CA PRO A 563 -10.18 -1.43 15.41
C PRO A 563 -9.92 0.07 15.60
N LEU A 564 -9.67 0.81 14.52
CA LEU A 564 -9.39 2.24 14.59
C LEU A 564 -10.67 3.06 14.85
N ARG A 565 -11.81 2.65 14.28
CA ARG A 565 -13.13 3.27 14.51
C ARG A 565 -13.56 3.20 15.98
N ARG A 566 -13.28 2.07 16.63
CA ARG A 566 -13.60 1.89 18.05
C ARG A 566 -12.84 2.83 18.99
N LEU A 567 -11.72 3.41 18.55
CA LEU A 567 -10.88 4.29 19.37
C LEU A 567 -11.24 5.78 19.23
N GLU A 568 -12.07 6.19 18.25
CA GLU A 568 -12.43 7.61 18.05
C GLU A 568 -13.01 8.29 19.30
N PRO A 569 -13.96 7.67 20.05
CA PRO A 569 -14.54 8.33 21.21
C PRO A 569 -13.49 8.66 22.27
N SER A 570 -12.49 7.79 22.45
CA SER A 570 -11.40 7.99 23.41
C SER A 570 -10.46 9.12 22.99
N PHE A 571 -10.18 9.27 21.70
CA PHE A 571 -9.39 10.41 21.20
C PHE A 571 -10.19 11.72 21.27
N ALA A 572 -11.48 11.69 20.94
CA ALA A 572 -12.36 12.85 21.03
C ALA A 572 -12.43 13.39 22.47
N ALA A 573 -12.42 12.51 23.48
CA ALA A 573 -12.35 12.89 24.89
C ALA A 573 -11.06 13.67 25.27
N HIS A 574 -9.99 13.52 24.50
CA HIS A 574 -8.73 14.25 24.65
C HIS A 574 -8.63 15.47 23.71
N GLY A 575 -9.74 15.86 23.06
CA GLY A 575 -9.76 16.95 22.08
C GLY A 575 -9.01 16.62 20.79
N ILE A 576 -8.77 15.34 20.50
CA ILE A 576 -8.07 14.89 19.30
C ILE A 576 -9.08 14.30 18.32
N ARG A 577 -9.04 14.77 17.07
CA ARG A 577 -9.81 14.20 15.96
C ARG A 577 -8.85 13.66 14.91
N MET A 578 -9.02 12.38 14.54
CA MET A 578 -8.24 11.75 13.48
C MET A 578 -9.11 11.51 12.25
N GLU A 579 -8.66 11.96 11.08
CA GLU A 579 -9.26 11.57 9.80
C GLU A 579 -8.59 10.29 9.34
N PHE A 580 -9.29 9.16 9.37
CA PHE A 580 -8.69 7.82 9.24
C PHE A 580 -7.72 7.62 8.06
N PRO A 581 -6.80 6.64 8.19
CA PRO A 581 -5.71 6.51 7.26
C PRO A 581 -6.17 6.17 5.84
N GLU A 582 -5.80 7.05 4.91
CA GLU A 582 -5.81 6.80 3.48
C GLU A 582 -4.53 6.06 3.08
N THR A 583 -4.70 4.96 2.35
CA THR A 583 -3.56 4.26 1.75
C THR A 583 -3.28 4.88 0.39
N THR A 584 -2.05 5.36 0.21
CA THR A 584 -1.54 5.73 -1.10
C THR A 584 -0.67 4.57 -1.56
N GLY A 585 -1.27 3.68 -2.36
CA GLY A 585 -0.59 2.48 -2.87
C GLY A 585 0.72 2.78 -3.59
N ALA A 586 1.61 1.79 -3.60
CA ALA A 586 2.87 1.82 -4.32
C ALA A 586 2.61 1.97 -5.83
N ALA A 587 3.61 2.45 -6.58
CA ALA A 587 3.61 2.25 -8.03
C ALA A 587 3.63 0.73 -8.26
N ASN A 588 2.49 0.21 -8.71
CA ASN A 588 2.27 -1.23 -8.83
C ASN A 588 2.89 -1.75 -10.12
N ALA A 589 3.36 -2.99 -10.06
CA ALA A 589 3.92 -3.68 -11.21
C ALA A 589 2.87 -3.86 -12.32
N PHE A 590 1.58 -3.91 -12.00
CA PHE A 590 0.51 -4.22 -12.97
C PHE A 590 0.16 -3.03 -13.88
N PRO A 591 -0.01 -3.26 -15.20
CA PRO A 591 -0.48 -2.24 -16.14
C PRO A 591 -1.79 -1.55 -15.72
N VAL A 592 -2.70 -2.31 -15.13
CA VAL A 592 -3.97 -1.81 -14.60
C VAL A 592 -4.22 -2.42 -13.22
N THR A 593 -4.53 -1.59 -12.23
CA THR A 593 -4.98 -2.03 -10.92
C THR A 593 -6.28 -1.34 -10.57
N LEU A 594 -7.31 -2.13 -10.30
CA LEU A 594 -8.60 -1.66 -9.82
C LEU A 594 -8.67 -1.86 -8.30
N VAL A 595 -8.82 -0.77 -7.57
CA VAL A 595 -8.91 -0.76 -6.10
C VAL A 595 -10.33 -0.39 -5.70
N SER A 596 -10.99 -1.22 -4.90
CA SER A 596 -12.29 -0.92 -4.30
C SER A 596 -12.15 -0.73 -2.80
N ARG A 597 -12.79 0.30 -2.23
CA ARG A 597 -12.90 0.49 -0.77
C ARG A 597 -14.24 1.06 -0.37
N ARG A 598 -14.72 0.72 0.82
CA ARG A 598 -15.81 1.47 1.46
C ARG A 598 -15.29 2.75 2.10
N ASP A 599 -16.03 3.84 1.94
CA ASP A 599 -15.69 5.11 2.59
C ASP A 599 -16.42 5.31 3.94
N GLY A 600 -16.19 6.45 4.57
CA GLY A 600 -16.81 6.80 5.86
C GLY A 600 -18.34 6.81 5.83
N ALA A 601 -18.94 7.17 4.69
CA ALA A 601 -20.40 7.22 4.51
C ALA A 601 -21.02 5.90 4.03
N GLY A 602 -20.22 4.82 3.91
CA GLY A 602 -20.69 3.50 3.48
C GLY A 602 -20.83 3.32 1.97
N GLY A 603 -20.41 4.30 1.16
CA GLY A 603 -20.35 4.16 -0.30
C GLY A 603 -19.12 3.37 -0.75
N LEU A 604 -19.21 2.73 -1.92
CA LEU A 604 -18.11 1.98 -2.53
C LEU A 604 -17.35 2.88 -3.51
N VAL A 605 -16.07 3.12 -3.24
CA VAL A 605 -15.19 3.91 -4.11
C VAL A 605 -14.31 2.97 -4.90
N LEU A 606 -14.43 3.03 -6.23
CA LEU A 606 -13.57 2.33 -7.18
C LEU A 606 -12.50 3.31 -7.68
N SER A 607 -11.24 2.89 -7.70
CA SER A 607 -10.12 3.63 -8.25
C SER A 607 -9.37 2.76 -9.24
N VAL A 608 -9.13 3.26 -10.45
CA VAL A 608 -8.19 2.63 -11.37
C VAL A 608 -6.84 3.35 -11.27
N ILE A 609 -5.77 2.57 -11.18
CA ILE A 609 -4.38 3.01 -11.29
C ILE A 609 -3.82 2.30 -12.52
N HIS A 610 -3.26 3.03 -13.47
CA HIS A 610 -2.76 2.44 -14.71
C HIS A 610 -1.43 3.04 -15.14
N ASP A 611 -0.66 2.26 -15.90
CA ASP A 611 0.53 2.72 -16.59
C ASP A 611 0.13 3.49 -17.85
N ARG A 612 0.45 4.79 -17.91
CA ARG A 612 0.11 5.65 -19.06
C ARG A 612 0.82 5.25 -20.35
N ALA A 613 1.93 4.53 -20.25
CA ALA A 613 2.61 3.99 -21.41
C ALA A 613 1.84 2.81 -22.05
N ARG A 614 0.93 2.17 -21.29
CA ARG A 614 0.12 1.03 -21.74
C ARG A 614 -1.35 1.36 -21.92
N LEU A 615 -1.90 2.28 -21.13
CA LEU A 615 -3.29 2.70 -21.21
C LEU A 615 -3.36 4.22 -21.05
N ALA A 616 -3.74 4.96 -22.10
CA ALA A 616 -3.76 6.41 -22.05
C ALA A 616 -4.80 6.98 -21.05
N ASP A 617 -5.95 6.32 -20.95
CA ASP A 617 -7.01 6.67 -20.00
C ASP A 617 -7.72 5.42 -19.46
N GLY A 618 -7.77 5.30 -18.13
CA GLY A 618 -8.49 4.24 -17.42
C GLY A 618 -9.94 4.58 -17.08
N THR A 619 -10.41 5.80 -17.35
CA THR A 619 -11.73 6.29 -16.94
C THR A 619 -12.86 5.48 -17.58
N GLY A 620 -12.76 5.16 -18.88
CA GLY A 620 -13.77 4.34 -19.56
C GLY A 620 -13.93 2.95 -18.93
N LEU A 621 -12.81 2.27 -18.66
CA LEU A 621 -12.80 0.95 -18.00
C LEU A 621 -13.40 1.00 -16.59
N LEU A 622 -13.10 2.08 -15.85
CA LEU A 622 -13.64 2.29 -14.52
C LEU A 622 -15.14 2.58 -14.53
N THR A 623 -15.62 3.37 -15.48
CA THR A 623 -17.05 3.67 -15.67
C THR A 623 -17.82 2.41 -16.06
N ASP A 624 -17.33 1.65 -17.05
CA ASP A 624 -17.92 0.37 -17.45
C ASP A 624 -18.09 -0.59 -16.25
N CYS A 625 -17.06 -0.69 -15.41
CA CYS A 625 -17.09 -1.54 -14.22
C CYS A 625 -18.08 -1.03 -13.17
N ALA A 626 -18.12 0.29 -12.92
CA ALA A 626 -19.07 0.87 -11.99
C ALA A 626 -20.52 0.71 -12.46
N ASP A 627 -20.77 0.85 -13.76
CA ASP A 627 -22.10 0.69 -14.34
C ASP A 627 -22.57 -0.77 -14.27
N LEU A 628 -21.69 -1.73 -14.58
CA LEU A 628 -21.96 -3.15 -14.35
C LEU A 628 -22.40 -3.43 -12.91
N LEU A 629 -21.67 -2.91 -11.92
CA LEU A 629 -21.98 -3.11 -10.51
C LEU A 629 -23.30 -2.43 -10.08
N ARG A 630 -23.72 -1.37 -10.77
CA ARG A 630 -25.04 -0.74 -10.54
C ARG A 630 -26.17 -1.56 -11.13
N GLU A 631 -25.97 -2.15 -12.30
CA GLU A 631 -27.02 -2.86 -13.05
C GLU A 631 -27.23 -4.30 -12.57
N LEU A 632 -26.15 -5.01 -12.17
CA LEU A 632 -26.21 -6.41 -11.72
C LEU A 632 -27.33 -6.71 -10.70
N PRO A 633 -27.55 -5.88 -9.65
CA PRO A 633 -28.63 -6.11 -8.69
C PRO A 633 -30.06 -6.05 -9.24
N TYR A 634 -30.26 -5.49 -10.44
CA TYR A 634 -31.57 -5.29 -11.06
C TYR A 634 -31.80 -6.21 -12.26
N GLU A 635 -30.75 -6.42 -13.04
CA GLU A 635 -30.79 -7.18 -14.29
C GLU A 635 -30.64 -8.69 -14.05
N ALA A 636 -29.82 -9.10 -13.07
CA ALA A 636 -29.47 -10.50 -12.86
C ALA A 636 -30.30 -11.19 -11.77
N ASP A 637 -31.12 -12.16 -12.20
CA ASP A 637 -31.85 -13.13 -11.37
C ASP A 637 -31.32 -14.56 -11.51
N GLU A 638 -32.05 -15.55 -10.99
CA GLU A 638 -31.68 -16.98 -11.01
C GLU A 638 -31.46 -17.53 -12.42
N SER A 639 -32.07 -16.92 -13.42
CA SER A 639 -32.16 -17.43 -14.78
C SER A 639 -31.47 -16.55 -15.82
N THR A 640 -30.97 -15.38 -15.44
CA THR A 640 -30.38 -14.41 -16.39
C THR A 640 -29.08 -14.98 -16.98
N PRO A 641 -29.06 -15.27 -18.31
CA PRO A 641 -27.86 -15.73 -18.97
C PRO A 641 -26.86 -14.58 -19.12
N ILE A 642 -25.56 -14.91 -19.12
CA ILE A 642 -24.48 -13.94 -19.29
C ILE A 642 -24.59 -13.21 -20.63
N ALA A 643 -25.04 -13.89 -21.70
CA ALA A 643 -25.26 -13.29 -23.01
C ALA A 643 -26.22 -12.08 -22.97
N GLU A 644 -27.34 -12.18 -22.23
CA GLU A 644 -28.31 -11.08 -22.11
C GLU A 644 -27.68 -9.85 -21.44
N LEU A 645 -26.88 -10.07 -20.41
CA LEU A 645 -26.12 -9.00 -19.74
C LEU A 645 -25.04 -8.40 -20.67
N LEU A 646 -24.38 -9.21 -21.49
CA LEU A 646 -23.36 -8.74 -22.44
C LEU A 646 -23.95 -7.91 -23.59
N ASP A 647 -25.14 -8.27 -24.08
CA ASP A 647 -25.85 -7.50 -25.11
C ASP A 647 -26.25 -6.11 -24.60
N GLU A 648 -26.71 -6.02 -23.35
CA GLU A 648 -26.99 -4.76 -22.66
C GLU A 648 -25.75 -3.87 -22.53
N LEU A 649 -24.57 -4.47 -22.37
CA LEU A 649 -23.29 -3.77 -22.27
C LEU A 649 -22.77 -3.27 -23.63
N SER A 650 -23.15 -3.93 -24.73
CA SER A 650 -22.70 -3.64 -26.09
C SER A 650 -23.13 -2.25 -26.61
N VAL A 651 -24.15 -1.63 -26.00
CA VAL A 651 -24.50 -0.23 -26.25
C VAL A 651 -23.55 0.67 -25.46
N THR A 652 -22.51 1.16 -26.14
CA THR A 652 -21.59 2.21 -25.66
C THR A 652 -22.37 3.37 -25.05
N ALA A 653 -21.76 4.07 -24.08
CA ALA A 653 -22.29 5.23 -23.35
C ALA A 653 -22.69 6.45 -24.22
N VAL A 654 -22.86 6.29 -25.53
CA VAL A 654 -23.52 7.26 -26.40
C VAL A 654 -25.03 7.11 -26.20
N ALA A 655 -25.57 7.96 -25.32
CA ALA A 655 -27.00 8.18 -25.07
C ALA A 655 -27.84 6.90 -25.00
N ARG A 656 -27.62 6.08 -23.96
CA ARG A 656 -28.60 5.04 -23.61
C ARG A 656 -29.95 5.71 -23.36
N PRO A 657 -31.06 5.19 -23.93
CA PRO A 657 -32.37 5.77 -23.71
C PRO A 657 -32.74 5.69 -22.23
N SER A 658 -33.40 6.71 -21.69
CA SER A 658 -33.80 6.80 -20.28
C SER A 658 -34.76 5.67 -19.83
N PHE A 659 -35.24 4.85 -20.76
CA PHE A 659 -36.13 3.72 -20.52
C PHE A 659 -35.99 2.66 -21.62
N VAL A 660 -36.44 1.44 -21.33
CA VAL A 660 -36.60 0.34 -22.28
C VAL A 660 -38.09 0.08 -22.48
N THR A 661 -38.53 -0.07 -23.73
CA THR A 661 -39.92 -0.46 -24.01
C THR A 661 -40.06 -1.97 -23.86
N LEU A 662 -40.81 -2.41 -22.85
CA LEU A 662 -41.10 -3.83 -22.63
C LEU A 662 -42.25 -4.34 -23.50
N ARG A 663 -43.21 -3.47 -23.84
CA ARG A 663 -44.35 -3.81 -24.69
C ARG A 663 -44.88 -2.57 -25.41
N GLN A 664 -45.12 -2.69 -26.72
CA GLN A 664 -45.81 -1.65 -27.49
C GLN A 664 -47.33 -1.71 -27.27
N GLY A 665 -47.94 -0.55 -27.11
CA GLY A 665 -49.39 -0.36 -26.98
C GLY A 665 -50.04 0.07 -28.29
N GLU A 666 -51.34 0.38 -28.23
CA GLU A 666 -52.12 0.88 -29.35
C GLU A 666 -51.89 2.38 -29.57
N ALA A 667 -52.18 2.86 -30.79
CA ALA A 667 -52.05 4.27 -31.15
C ALA A 667 -53.04 5.12 -30.35
N GLY A 668 -52.52 6.03 -29.51
CA GLY A 668 -53.32 6.88 -28.61
C GLY A 668 -53.49 6.33 -27.18
N GLY A 669 -52.99 5.12 -26.89
CA GLY A 669 -52.95 4.58 -25.54
C GLY A 669 -51.96 5.32 -24.63
N GLY A 670 -52.21 5.31 -23.32
CA GLY A 670 -51.30 5.86 -22.30
C GLY A 670 -49.94 5.14 -22.23
N VAL A 671 -49.07 5.60 -21.33
CA VAL A 671 -47.78 4.96 -21.03
C VAL A 671 -47.74 4.55 -19.57
N ILE A 672 -47.48 3.26 -19.33
CA ILE A 672 -47.16 2.74 -18.01
C ILE A 672 -45.64 2.78 -17.85
N CYS A 673 -45.19 3.64 -16.94
CA CYS A 673 -43.81 3.88 -16.59
C CYS A 673 -43.47 3.07 -15.32
N LEU A 674 -42.89 1.89 -15.50
CA LEU A 674 -42.43 1.04 -14.41
C LEU A 674 -41.13 1.61 -13.84
N VAL A 675 -41.14 1.96 -12.56
CA VAL A 675 -39.98 2.46 -11.83
C VAL A 675 -39.25 1.27 -11.20
N PRO A 676 -37.97 1.04 -11.56
CA PRO A 676 -37.17 -0.03 -10.96
C PRO A 676 -37.17 0.10 -9.44
N SER A 677 -37.52 -0.98 -8.77
CA SER A 677 -37.61 -1.03 -7.31
C SER A 677 -36.56 -2.02 -6.79
N PRO A 678 -35.82 -1.69 -5.72
CA PRO A 678 -34.84 -2.60 -5.13
C PRO A 678 -35.46 -3.95 -4.80
N GLY A 679 -34.78 -5.04 -5.18
CA GLY A 679 -35.25 -6.41 -4.94
C GLY A 679 -36.25 -6.96 -5.95
N VAL A 680 -36.69 -6.16 -6.93
CA VAL A 680 -37.57 -6.61 -8.01
C VAL A 680 -36.76 -6.82 -9.30
N PRO A 681 -36.57 -8.07 -9.76
CA PRO A 681 -35.76 -8.34 -10.94
C PRO A 681 -36.47 -7.89 -12.23
N ARG A 682 -35.68 -7.55 -13.27
CA ARG A 682 -36.24 -7.14 -14.57
C ARG A 682 -37.20 -8.16 -15.18
N ALA A 683 -36.93 -9.45 -15.03
CA ALA A 683 -37.79 -10.51 -15.55
C ALA A 683 -39.22 -10.43 -15.00
N TRP A 684 -39.40 -9.92 -13.77
CA TRP A 684 -40.72 -9.67 -13.20
C TRP A 684 -41.48 -8.60 -14.00
N TYR A 685 -40.82 -7.48 -14.32
CA TYR A 685 -41.41 -6.42 -15.15
C TYR A 685 -41.71 -6.91 -16.57
N ALA A 686 -40.82 -7.71 -17.16
CA ALA A 686 -41.05 -8.34 -18.47
C ALA A 686 -42.18 -9.38 -18.45
N ARG A 687 -42.46 -9.98 -17.29
CA ARG A 687 -43.58 -10.90 -17.10
C ARG A 687 -44.90 -10.14 -16.92
N LEU A 688 -44.90 -9.09 -16.09
CA LEU A 688 -46.00 -8.15 -15.97
C LEU A 688 -46.41 -7.59 -17.34
N SER A 689 -45.43 -7.17 -18.16
CA SER A 689 -45.72 -6.61 -19.49
C SER A 689 -46.35 -7.63 -20.44
N ARG A 690 -45.98 -8.92 -20.33
CA ARG A 690 -46.57 -10.02 -21.12
C ARG A 690 -47.98 -10.40 -20.67
N GLN A 691 -48.26 -10.30 -19.37
CA GLN A 691 -49.58 -10.63 -18.80
C GLN A 691 -50.57 -9.47 -18.90
N TYR A 692 -50.07 -8.25 -19.01
CA TYR A 692 -50.89 -7.06 -19.19
C TYR A 692 -51.49 -6.99 -20.59
N ALA A 693 -52.81 -6.83 -20.69
CA ALA A 693 -53.56 -6.78 -21.96
C ALA A 693 -54.22 -5.41 -22.27
N GLY A 694 -53.92 -4.36 -21.49
CA GLY A 694 -54.46 -3.00 -21.72
C GLY A 694 -53.82 -2.29 -22.92
N PRO A 695 -54.43 -1.23 -23.49
CA PRO A 695 -53.96 -0.54 -24.70
C PRO A 695 -52.64 0.27 -24.55
N GLU A 696 -52.11 0.39 -23.34
CA GLU A 696 -50.96 1.22 -22.99
C GLU A 696 -49.62 0.63 -23.45
N THR A 697 -48.66 1.51 -23.77
CA THR A 697 -47.25 1.11 -23.91
C THR A 697 -46.66 0.90 -22.53
N VAL A 698 -45.98 -0.22 -22.31
CA VAL A 698 -45.29 -0.51 -21.05
C VAL A 698 -43.80 -0.26 -21.22
N ILE A 699 -43.26 0.68 -20.44
CA ILE A 699 -41.83 1.00 -20.41
C ILE A 699 -41.25 0.74 -19.02
N LEU A 700 -39.99 0.33 -18.96
CA LEU A 700 -39.19 0.23 -17.75
C LEU A 700 -38.16 1.34 -17.75
N LEU A 701 -38.21 2.23 -16.75
CA LEU A 701 -37.23 3.32 -16.63
C LEU A 701 -35.86 2.74 -16.30
N ARG A 702 -34.78 3.27 -16.87
CA ARG A 702 -33.41 2.80 -16.57
C ARG A 702 -32.85 3.53 -15.37
N LEU A 703 -32.15 2.83 -14.49
CA LEU A 703 -31.49 3.49 -13.37
C LEU A 703 -30.35 4.37 -13.87
N SER A 704 -30.15 5.48 -13.18
CA SER A 704 -29.11 6.45 -13.51
C SER A 704 -28.53 7.04 -12.23
N PRO A 705 -27.24 7.36 -12.20
CA PRO A 705 -26.62 8.08 -11.08
C PRO A 705 -27.30 9.43 -10.77
N GLU A 706 -27.91 10.07 -11.76
CA GLU A 706 -28.67 11.32 -11.58
C GLU A 706 -30.07 11.10 -10.96
N GLY A 707 -30.45 9.84 -10.73
CA GLY A 707 -31.73 9.44 -10.15
C GLY A 707 -32.93 9.86 -11.01
N PRO A 708 -34.08 10.20 -10.41
CA PRO A 708 -35.31 10.65 -11.10
C PRO A 708 -35.14 11.77 -12.13
N ARG A 709 -34.02 12.52 -12.07
CA ARG A 709 -33.75 13.64 -12.99
C ARG A 709 -33.45 13.17 -14.41
N SER A 710 -32.83 12.00 -14.56
CA SER A 710 -32.45 11.45 -15.86
C SER A 710 -33.66 11.06 -16.74
N TRP A 711 -34.79 10.75 -16.10
CA TRP A 711 -36.03 10.38 -16.78
C TRP A 711 -36.84 11.59 -17.24
N HIS A 712 -36.62 12.74 -16.62
CA HIS A 712 -37.52 13.88 -16.72
C HIS A 712 -37.69 14.37 -18.16
N GLY A 713 -36.59 14.56 -18.91
CA GLY A 713 -36.68 15.00 -20.31
C GLY A 713 -37.42 14.01 -21.22
N ALA A 714 -37.16 12.71 -21.03
CA ALA A 714 -37.78 11.65 -21.82
C ALA A 714 -39.28 11.47 -21.49
N LEU A 715 -39.64 11.51 -20.21
CA LEU A 715 -41.02 11.43 -19.76
C LEU A 715 -41.82 12.69 -20.14
N ARG A 716 -41.20 13.87 -20.08
CA ARG A 716 -41.83 15.12 -20.54
C ARG A 716 -42.15 15.06 -22.03
N ALA A 717 -41.23 14.57 -22.86
CA ALA A 717 -41.49 14.38 -24.29
C ALA A 717 -42.67 13.41 -24.55
N LEU A 718 -42.79 12.34 -23.76
CA LEU A 718 -43.93 11.42 -23.84
C LEU A 718 -45.25 12.07 -23.39
N ALA A 719 -45.22 12.93 -22.37
CA ALA A 719 -46.38 13.68 -21.90
C ALA A 719 -46.82 14.77 -22.91
N GLU A 720 -45.87 15.49 -23.51
CA GLU A 720 -46.11 16.51 -24.54
C GLU A 720 -46.75 15.91 -25.80
N ALA A 721 -46.51 14.63 -26.09
CA ALA A 721 -47.19 13.88 -27.15
C ALA A 721 -48.67 13.55 -26.83
N GLY A 722 -49.22 14.07 -25.72
CA GLY A 722 -50.62 13.92 -25.34
C GLY A 722 -50.97 12.57 -24.69
N ARG A 723 -49.97 11.78 -24.29
CA ARG A 723 -50.18 10.45 -23.70
C ARG A 723 -50.29 10.54 -22.17
N PRO A 724 -51.35 9.99 -21.54
CA PRO A 724 -51.42 9.94 -20.08
C PRO A 724 -50.31 9.02 -19.53
N LEU A 725 -49.60 9.50 -18.49
CA LEU A 725 -48.51 8.76 -17.86
C LEU A 725 -48.96 8.18 -16.50
N LEU A 726 -48.70 6.89 -16.31
CA LEU A 726 -48.90 6.17 -15.06
C LEU A 726 -47.54 5.68 -14.53
N LEU A 727 -47.07 6.26 -13.42
CA LEU A 727 -45.85 5.83 -12.73
C LEU A 727 -46.21 4.71 -11.74
N VAL A 728 -45.59 3.53 -11.89
CA VAL A 728 -45.82 2.38 -11.01
C VAL A 728 -44.51 1.97 -10.35
N ALA A 729 -44.49 1.88 -9.03
CA ALA A 729 -43.33 1.48 -8.24
C ALA A 729 -43.73 0.57 -7.08
N PHE A 730 -42.80 -0.22 -6.55
CA PHE A 730 -42.97 -0.85 -5.24
C PHE A 730 -42.54 0.09 -4.10
N SER A 731 -42.83 -0.28 -2.86
CA SER A 731 -42.45 0.45 -1.64
C SER A 731 -41.00 0.97 -1.67
N GLY A 732 -40.04 0.16 -2.16
CA GLY A 732 -38.64 0.54 -2.31
C GLY A 732 -38.32 1.54 -3.44
N GLY A 733 -39.21 1.70 -4.42
CA GLY A 733 -39.08 2.66 -5.53
C GLY A 733 -40.01 3.88 -5.43
N GLY A 734 -40.91 3.92 -4.45
CA GLY A 734 -41.95 4.95 -4.32
C GLY A 734 -41.42 6.38 -4.17
N ALA A 735 -40.29 6.56 -3.47
CA ALA A 735 -39.66 7.88 -3.32
C ALA A 735 -39.20 8.44 -4.68
N SER A 736 -38.64 7.58 -5.55
CA SER A 736 -38.23 7.96 -6.91
C SER A 736 -39.43 8.30 -7.77
N ALA A 737 -40.48 7.48 -7.72
CA ALA A 737 -41.73 7.73 -8.45
C ALA A 737 -42.37 9.07 -8.06
N TYR A 738 -42.45 9.35 -6.77
CA TYR A 738 -43.00 10.61 -6.24
C TYR A 738 -42.16 11.83 -6.68
N GLU A 739 -40.83 11.74 -6.61
CA GLU A 739 -39.96 12.84 -7.04
C GLU A 739 -40.08 13.11 -8.56
N THR A 740 -40.20 12.06 -9.38
CA THR A 740 -40.46 12.19 -10.81
C THR A 740 -41.80 12.85 -11.09
N ALA A 741 -42.87 12.39 -10.44
CA ALA A 741 -44.21 12.96 -10.57
C ALA A 741 -44.24 14.44 -10.19
N ARG A 742 -43.59 14.80 -9.07
CA ARG A 742 -43.46 16.18 -8.60
C ARG A 742 -42.77 17.09 -9.62
N ARG A 743 -41.72 16.60 -10.28
CA ARG A 743 -40.98 17.35 -11.32
C ARG A 743 -41.82 17.54 -12.57
N LEU A 744 -42.50 16.50 -13.04
CA LEU A 744 -43.39 16.59 -14.21
C LEU A 744 -44.58 17.53 -13.93
N ALA A 745 -45.11 17.52 -12.70
CA ALA A 745 -46.17 18.43 -12.29
C ALA A 745 -45.73 19.91 -12.29
N ALA A 746 -44.47 20.20 -11.95
CA ALA A 746 -43.91 21.55 -12.04
C ALA A 746 -43.89 22.09 -13.49
N ASP A 747 -43.80 21.20 -14.48
CA ASP A 747 -43.87 21.51 -15.91
C ASP A 747 -45.30 21.44 -16.48
N GLY A 748 -46.32 21.30 -15.63
CA GLY A 748 -47.73 21.22 -16.03
C GLY A 748 -48.19 19.86 -16.56
N CYS A 749 -47.34 18.83 -16.50
CA CYS A 749 -47.71 17.46 -16.90
C CYS A 749 -48.47 16.75 -15.77
N ARG A 750 -49.66 16.20 -16.07
CA ARG A 750 -50.42 15.39 -15.11
C ARG A 750 -49.99 13.93 -15.19
N THR A 751 -49.56 13.37 -14.06
CA THR A 751 -49.16 11.96 -13.93
C THR A 751 -49.91 11.32 -12.77
N ARG A 752 -50.29 10.05 -12.93
CA ARG A 752 -50.80 9.23 -11.83
C ARG A 752 -49.66 8.40 -11.26
N THR A 753 -49.61 8.23 -9.94
CA THR A 753 -48.57 7.43 -9.28
C THR A 753 -49.23 6.34 -8.45
N VAL A 754 -48.80 5.10 -8.67
CA VAL A 754 -49.23 3.90 -7.92
C VAL A 754 -48.01 3.31 -7.23
N VAL A 755 -48.07 3.24 -5.89
CA VAL A 755 -47.03 2.60 -5.07
C VAL A 755 -47.58 1.32 -4.47
N LEU A 756 -46.96 0.19 -4.82
CA LEU A 756 -47.35 -1.15 -4.38
C LEU A 756 -46.72 -1.44 -3.02
N THR A 757 -47.54 -1.91 -2.08
CA THR A 757 -47.14 -2.15 -0.69
C THR A 757 -46.79 -3.61 -0.37
N THR A 758 -46.93 -4.53 -1.33
CA THR A 758 -46.63 -5.96 -1.12
C THR A 758 -45.13 -6.24 -1.32
N ASP A 759 -44.54 -6.92 -0.33
CA ASP A 759 -43.09 -7.19 -0.23
C ASP A 759 -42.58 -8.36 -1.10
N THR A 760 -43.43 -8.97 -1.92
CA THR A 760 -43.02 -10.11 -2.73
C THR A 760 -43.44 -9.92 -4.18
N ALA A 761 -42.46 -9.58 -5.03
CA ALA A 761 -42.56 -9.65 -6.49
C ALA A 761 -42.63 -11.12 -6.96
N THR A 762 -43.68 -11.83 -6.52
CA THR A 762 -43.98 -13.21 -6.90
C THR A 762 -44.70 -13.24 -8.24
N ASP A 763 -44.77 -14.43 -8.82
CA ASP A 763 -45.45 -14.69 -10.09
C ASP A 763 -46.95 -14.38 -10.04
N GLU A 764 -47.60 -14.70 -8.92
CA GLU A 764 -49.01 -14.36 -8.70
C GLU A 764 -49.21 -12.84 -8.61
N ALA A 765 -48.28 -12.12 -7.97
CA ALA A 765 -48.36 -10.66 -7.85
C ALA A 765 -48.23 -9.93 -9.19
N ALA A 766 -47.46 -10.47 -10.15
CA ALA A 766 -47.41 -9.92 -11.52
C ALA A 766 -48.76 -10.05 -12.23
N GLY A 767 -49.41 -11.22 -12.08
CA GLY A 767 -50.71 -11.49 -12.69
C GLY A 767 -51.83 -10.65 -12.09
N ASP A 768 -51.86 -10.53 -10.77
CA ASP A 768 -52.84 -9.71 -10.06
C ASP A 768 -52.69 -8.23 -10.40
N LEU A 769 -51.45 -7.72 -10.47
CA LEU A 769 -51.22 -6.34 -10.86
C LEU A 769 -51.60 -6.09 -12.33
N ALA A 770 -51.27 -7.00 -13.24
CA ALA A 770 -51.67 -6.89 -14.64
C ALA A 770 -53.20 -6.83 -14.77
N ARG A 771 -53.93 -7.62 -13.97
CA ARG A 771 -55.40 -7.58 -13.92
C ARG A 771 -55.91 -6.25 -13.37
N LEU A 772 -55.37 -5.77 -12.25
CA LEU A 772 -55.77 -4.50 -11.62
C LEU A 772 -55.51 -3.29 -12.53
N LEU A 773 -54.33 -3.22 -13.16
CA LEU A 773 -54.01 -2.20 -14.15
C LEU A 773 -54.95 -2.27 -15.37
N GLY A 774 -55.41 -3.47 -15.72
CA GLY A 774 -56.37 -3.69 -16.80
C GLY A 774 -57.80 -3.29 -16.43
N GLU A 775 -58.16 -3.38 -15.15
CA GLU A 775 -59.44 -2.93 -14.61
C GLU A 775 -59.50 -1.40 -14.52
N ASP A 776 -58.42 -0.74 -14.07
CA ASP A 776 -58.30 0.73 -14.04
C ASP A 776 -58.37 1.36 -15.44
N ALA A 777 -57.68 0.75 -16.43
CA ALA A 777 -57.74 1.19 -17.82
C ALA A 777 -59.15 1.12 -18.45
N ARG A 778 -60.05 0.28 -17.89
CA ARG A 778 -61.45 0.13 -18.35
C ARG A 778 -62.43 1.07 -17.65
N GLN A 779 -62.03 1.76 -16.58
CA GLN A 779 -62.86 2.74 -15.87
C GLN A 779 -62.21 4.14 -15.91
N PRO A 780 -62.45 4.94 -16.98
CA PRO A 780 -61.94 6.30 -17.07
C PRO A 780 -62.79 7.25 -16.21
N GLY A 781 -62.60 7.24 -14.89
CA GLY A 781 -63.14 8.27 -14.00
C GLY A 781 -63.57 7.78 -12.62
N ASP A 782 -62.69 7.89 -11.61
CA ASP A 782 -62.80 8.89 -10.55
C ASP A 782 -61.55 8.80 -9.64
N GLY A 783 -61.01 9.98 -9.32
CA GLY A 783 -60.14 10.29 -8.16
C GLY A 783 -59.02 9.33 -7.78
#